data_AF-A0A182SWR0-F1
#
_entry.id   AF-A0A182SWR0-F1
#
_cell.length_a   1.000
_cell.length_b   1.000
_cell.length_c   1.000
_cell.angle_alpha   90.00
_cell.angle_beta   90.00
_cell.angle_gamma   90.00
#
_symmetry.space_group_name_H-M   'P 1'
#
loop_
_entity.id
_entity.type
_entity.pdbx_description
1 polymer ?
#
loop_
_entity_poly.entity_id
_entity_poly.type
_entity_poly.pdbx_seq_one_letter_code
_entity_poly.pdbx_strand_id
1 'polypeptide(L)'
;MGMYCVPTAAVTEADDENDSEWDEDEESSEADDDGRVYKNPRNSPSTECPRDEEQATLLGQKCLRKCSSDEDCKSKKKKCLCDGACGMSCIKPDRECPDLTQPSLGSVALSGKHFGSRATYTCPHGYHVVGLQSRLCQADGSWAGSEPVCKQNIYCLEPPTIEHARHSALPEQATFDLDSTVQYHCHTGYATAGFPRAKCLAVDGQASWYGPDISCEPRSCGQPPDPAHGWHAGESYTFGGKVTYHCGEGYELVGRAERYCQADGSWTPKELPTCVLVTSVQCPSPENPRNGKAIYTSTSYNSVVSYECRYGYTLVGESSRRCGADKRWTGTLPACKEINCGHPGTLYNGWLENIESGTGLGASIIFRCHPEMLLVGNTSSVCQIDGRWRYPLPQCLAPCVVPSISQGQVIPIEFDIDVNATTIVPTSGSSSKVKHGTVLEVNCDEHYEFPFSSLSPPTCNNGTWSVIPRCAPARCKTMPKPPKFGMVLAPKTEHGMRARFKCKDGYNLTAPGGKPIPDPNNYVLICSFGNWTGEMPQCTEVYCQFPGYIPNGKVLLVGNMGLYDYRPYVRKVINNKQIMYECDKGYVIETGPPGATCIGGKWSPTELPICTPGQHPRLRWNRRRRSLDLRMRFHRSNQLKQHYRYLQRKLEEHDAYHQHEIVKRSAASYRGQIPAKRHYTFEDFQRFRAKR
;
A
#
# COMPACT_ATOMS: atom_id res chain seq x y z
N MET A 1 -64.71 15.98 24.52
CA MET A 1 -63.81 14.87 24.13
C MET A 1 -64.58 14.05 23.09
N GLY A 2 -64.13 13.81 21.86
CA GLY A 2 -62.82 14.07 21.23
C GLY A 2 -61.90 12.83 21.26
N MET A 3 -61.13 12.48 20.22
CA MET A 3 -60.98 13.15 18.91
C MET A 3 -60.31 12.23 17.84
N TYR A 4 -60.90 12.16 16.65
CA TYR A 4 -60.38 11.77 15.30
C TYR A 4 -59.36 10.63 15.01
N CYS A 5 -59.78 9.78 14.04
CA CYS A 5 -59.07 9.28 12.82
C CYS A 5 -58.13 8.04 12.82
N VAL A 6 -58.29 7.22 11.76
CA VAL A 6 -57.44 6.07 11.32
C VAL A 6 -57.52 5.89 9.78
N PRO A 7 -56.39 6.00 9.06
CA PRO A 7 -55.97 5.01 8.01
C PRO A 7 -54.72 4.20 8.49
N THR A 8 -54.15 3.13 7.89
CA THR A 8 -54.13 2.45 6.56
C THR A 8 -53.38 3.19 5.42
N ALA A 9 -52.67 2.57 4.48
CA ALA A 9 -52.52 1.17 4.02
C ALA A 9 -51.01 0.88 3.71
N ALA A 10 -50.44 -0.33 3.56
CA ALA A 10 -50.84 -1.63 2.98
C ALA A 10 -50.83 -1.68 1.42
N VAL A 11 -50.02 -2.61 0.88
CA VAL A 11 -49.74 -3.09 -0.52
C VAL A 11 -48.30 -3.67 -0.45
N THR A 12 -47.85 -4.89 -0.82
CA THR A 12 -48.21 -6.07 -1.67
C THR A 12 -47.30 -6.24 -2.90
N GLU A 13 -46.52 -7.33 -2.88
CA GLU A 13 -46.05 -8.17 -4.02
C GLU A 13 -44.94 -7.68 -4.99
N ALA A 14 -44.39 -8.69 -5.70
CA ALA A 14 -43.51 -8.70 -6.89
C ALA A 14 -41.98 -8.45 -6.74
N ASP A 15 -41.25 -9.57 -6.74
CA ASP A 15 -40.22 -10.00 -7.70
C ASP A 15 -38.90 -9.22 -7.96
N ASP A 16 -37.85 -10.04 -8.19
CA ASP A 16 -36.57 -9.84 -8.88
C ASP A 16 -35.76 -8.54 -8.72
N GLU A 17 -34.55 -8.70 -8.16
CA GLU A 17 -33.37 -8.13 -8.81
C GLU A 17 -32.18 -9.11 -8.71
N ASN A 18 -31.62 -9.47 -9.88
CA ASN A 18 -30.47 -10.36 -10.03
C ASN A 18 -29.24 -9.50 -10.33
N ASP A 19 -28.29 -9.42 -9.39
CA ASP A 19 -26.95 -8.89 -9.65
C ASP A 19 -25.93 -10.04 -9.61
N SER A 20 -25.36 -10.31 -10.78
CA SER A 20 -24.30 -11.29 -10.98
C SER A 20 -22.99 -10.55 -11.27
N GLU A 21 -22.21 -10.25 -10.23
CA GLU A 21 -20.81 -9.87 -10.37
C GLU A 21 -19.92 -11.13 -10.44
N TRP A 22 -18.79 -11.03 -11.14
CA TRP A 22 -18.05 -12.20 -11.65
C TRP A 22 -16.77 -12.39 -10.84
N ASP A 23 -16.68 -13.47 -10.06
CA ASP A 23 -15.41 -13.94 -9.52
C ASP A 23 -14.52 -14.48 -10.66
N GLU A 24 -13.27 -14.05 -10.70
CA GLU A 24 -12.27 -14.53 -11.66
C GLU A 24 -11.66 -15.86 -11.14
N ASP A 25 -11.79 -16.94 -11.92
CA ASP A 25 -11.20 -18.26 -11.60
C ASP A 25 -9.65 -18.22 -11.68
N GLU A 26 -8.96 -17.65 -10.69
CA GLU A 26 -7.51 -17.86 -10.52
C GLU A 26 -7.24 -19.32 -10.10
N GLU A 27 -6.75 -20.12 -11.06
CA GLU A 27 -6.40 -21.54 -10.92
C GLU A 27 -5.16 -21.75 -10.02
N SER A 28 -5.33 -21.43 -8.73
CA SER A 28 -4.36 -21.60 -7.64
C SER A 28 -4.17 -23.07 -7.30
N SER A 29 -3.40 -23.74 -8.16
CA SER A 29 -3.02 -25.15 -8.03
C SER A 29 -1.93 -25.37 -6.98
N GLU A 30 -2.24 -25.06 -5.72
CA GLU A 30 -1.43 -25.46 -4.57
C GLU A 30 -1.45 -26.99 -4.43
N ALA A 31 -0.38 -27.62 -4.92
CA ALA A 31 -0.20 -29.07 -4.91
C ALA A 31 0.53 -29.51 -3.65
N ASP A 32 -0.23 -29.93 -2.63
CA ASP A 32 0.33 -30.60 -1.45
C ASP A 32 1.06 -31.91 -1.81
N ASP A 33 2.16 -32.17 -1.09
CA ASP A 33 3.26 -33.11 -1.41
C ASP A 33 2.88 -34.61 -1.50
N ASP A 34 1.63 -34.97 -1.23
CA ASP A 34 1.16 -36.37 -1.08
C ASP A 34 0.38 -36.90 -2.31
N GLY A 35 0.19 -36.07 -3.36
CA GLY A 35 -0.20 -36.49 -4.72
C GLY A 35 -1.57 -37.18 -4.91
N ARG A 36 -2.42 -37.24 -3.87
CA ARG A 36 -3.70 -37.98 -3.88
C ARG A 36 -4.91 -37.09 -4.16
N VAL A 37 -5.49 -37.22 -5.36
CA VAL A 37 -6.73 -36.51 -5.74
C VAL A 37 -7.94 -37.05 -4.98
N TYR A 38 -8.35 -36.38 -3.90
CA TYR A 38 -9.57 -36.68 -3.16
C TYR A 38 -10.81 -36.22 -3.94
N LYS A 39 -11.54 -37.16 -4.54
CA LYS A 39 -12.75 -36.92 -5.37
C LYS A 39 -13.98 -36.31 -4.62
N ASN A 40 -13.81 -35.77 -3.41
CA ASN A 40 -14.89 -35.13 -2.66
C ASN A 40 -14.30 -34.21 -1.56
N PRO A 41 -14.61 -32.90 -1.49
CA PRO A 41 -14.04 -31.97 -0.51
C PRO A 41 -14.27 -32.32 0.97
N ARG A 42 -15.26 -33.18 1.29
CA ARG A 42 -15.47 -33.69 2.66
C ARG A 42 -14.54 -34.85 3.07
N ASN A 43 -13.52 -35.18 2.25
CA ASN A 43 -12.62 -36.31 2.48
C ASN A 43 -11.13 -35.94 2.52
N SER A 44 -10.75 -34.70 2.23
CA SER A 44 -9.39 -34.20 2.46
C SER A 44 -9.06 -34.22 3.96
N PRO A 45 -7.79 -34.46 4.35
CA PRO A 45 -7.31 -34.16 5.69
C PRO A 45 -7.40 -32.65 5.99
N SER A 46 -7.70 -32.29 7.23
CA SER A 46 -7.57 -30.91 7.71
C SER A 46 -6.09 -30.54 7.88
N THR A 47 -5.63 -29.51 7.18
CA THR A 47 -4.25 -28.99 7.26
C THR A 47 -3.86 -28.59 8.69
N GLU A 48 -4.78 -28.04 9.47
CA GLU A 48 -4.56 -27.68 10.89
C GLU A 48 -4.39 -28.88 11.84
N CYS A 49 -4.86 -30.08 11.43
CA CYS A 49 -4.84 -31.29 12.27
C CYS A 49 -4.81 -32.55 11.37
N PRO A 50 -3.64 -32.90 10.79
CA PRO A 50 -3.50 -34.04 9.90
C PRO A 50 -3.73 -35.37 10.64
N ARG A 51 -4.24 -36.37 9.91
CA ARG A 51 -4.63 -37.68 10.47
C ARG A 51 -3.65 -38.77 10.01
N ASP A 52 -2.63 -39.02 10.82
CA ASP A 52 -1.67 -40.12 10.64
C ASP A 52 -2.15 -41.34 11.45
N GLU A 53 -3.06 -42.13 10.86
CA GLU A 53 -3.58 -43.35 11.51
C GLU A 53 -2.49 -44.39 11.76
N GLU A 54 -1.41 -44.39 10.97
CA GLU A 54 -0.25 -45.26 11.19
C GLU A 54 0.49 -44.83 12.47
N GLN A 55 0.88 -43.56 12.60
CA GLN A 55 1.55 -43.08 13.83
C GLN A 55 0.63 -43.23 15.06
N ALA A 56 -0.68 -43.01 14.93
CA ALA A 56 -1.60 -43.27 16.02
C ALA A 56 -1.59 -44.75 16.46
N THR A 57 -1.62 -45.71 15.53
CA THR A 57 -1.52 -47.14 15.89
C THR A 57 -0.15 -47.52 16.45
N LEU A 58 0.94 -46.89 15.99
CA LEU A 58 2.29 -47.05 16.57
C LEU A 58 2.39 -46.54 18.02
N LEU A 59 1.63 -45.49 18.35
CA LEU A 59 1.47 -44.97 19.71
C LEU A 59 0.43 -45.74 20.54
N GLY A 60 -0.12 -46.84 20.02
CA GLY A 60 -1.15 -47.65 20.68
C GLY A 60 -2.55 -47.00 20.74
N GLN A 61 -2.75 -45.87 20.06
CA GLN A 61 -3.97 -45.07 20.13
C GLN A 61 -5.01 -45.59 19.14
N LYS A 62 -6.25 -45.80 19.61
CA LYS A 62 -7.36 -46.27 18.77
C LYS A 62 -8.22 -45.09 18.32
N CYS A 63 -7.90 -44.53 17.16
CA CYS A 63 -8.60 -43.37 16.62
C CYS A 63 -10.12 -43.54 16.56
N LEU A 64 -10.84 -42.51 16.98
CA LEU A 64 -12.28 -42.43 16.84
C LEU A 64 -12.67 -42.15 15.38
N ARG A 65 -13.97 -42.25 15.09
CA ARG A 65 -14.55 -41.90 13.78
C ARG A 65 -14.10 -40.49 13.38
N LYS A 66 -13.50 -40.36 12.19
CA LYS A 66 -13.14 -39.09 11.56
C LYS A 66 -14.37 -38.21 11.28
N CYS A 67 -14.16 -36.91 11.24
CA CYS A 67 -15.17 -35.90 10.94
C CYS A 67 -14.51 -34.67 10.30
N SER A 68 -15.31 -33.83 9.62
CA SER A 68 -14.94 -32.46 9.25
C SER A 68 -15.77 -31.41 9.99
N SER A 69 -16.97 -31.75 10.47
CA SER A 69 -17.78 -30.89 11.34
C SER A 69 -18.44 -31.66 12.51
N ASP A 70 -18.99 -30.93 13.49
CA ASP A 70 -19.81 -31.50 14.58
C ASP A 70 -20.98 -32.37 14.06
N GLU A 71 -21.45 -32.14 12.83
CA GLU A 71 -22.58 -32.85 12.23
C GLU A 71 -22.24 -34.28 11.77
N ASP A 72 -20.97 -34.57 11.43
CA ASP A 72 -20.52 -35.92 11.05
C ASP A 72 -20.55 -36.92 12.22
N CYS A 73 -20.74 -36.41 13.43
CA CYS A 73 -20.74 -37.15 14.67
C CYS A 73 -22.14 -37.65 15.03
N LYS A 74 -22.29 -38.98 15.09
CA LYS A 74 -23.56 -39.73 15.35
C LYS A 74 -24.31 -39.36 16.65
N SER A 75 -23.80 -38.45 17.49
CA SER A 75 -24.47 -38.00 18.71
C SER A 75 -24.16 -36.54 18.98
N LYS A 76 -25.19 -35.75 19.31
CA LYS A 76 -25.08 -34.33 19.72
C LYS A 76 -24.27 -34.09 21.02
N LYS A 77 -23.83 -35.16 21.70
CA LYS A 77 -22.88 -35.11 22.84
C LYS A 77 -21.42 -35.34 22.42
N LYS A 78 -21.16 -35.48 21.12
CA LYS A 78 -19.82 -35.54 20.54
C LYS A 78 -19.59 -34.30 19.69
N LYS A 79 -18.35 -33.83 19.67
CA LYS A 79 -17.86 -32.74 18.84
C LYS A 79 -16.72 -33.23 17.95
N CYS A 80 -16.53 -32.55 16.82
CA CYS A 80 -15.38 -32.77 15.96
C CYS A 80 -14.20 -31.96 16.50
N LEU A 81 -13.19 -32.66 17.01
CA LEU A 81 -12.05 -32.08 17.71
C LEU A 81 -10.76 -32.82 17.33
N CYS A 82 -9.64 -32.12 17.38
CA CYS A 82 -8.32 -32.66 17.05
C CYS A 82 -7.82 -33.61 18.16
N ASP A 83 -7.55 -34.87 17.82
CA ASP A 83 -7.07 -35.94 18.73
C ASP A 83 -5.60 -36.31 18.43
N GLY A 84 -4.76 -35.29 18.22
CA GLY A 84 -3.35 -35.45 17.86
C GLY A 84 -3.17 -36.22 16.55
N ALA A 85 -2.37 -37.30 16.57
CA ALA A 85 -2.13 -38.15 15.40
C ALA A 85 -3.42 -38.75 14.79
N CYS A 86 -4.48 -38.90 15.58
CA CYS A 86 -5.79 -39.33 15.08
C CYS A 86 -6.58 -38.25 14.32
N GLY A 87 -6.02 -37.05 14.16
CA GLY A 87 -6.64 -35.95 13.41
C GLY A 87 -8.00 -35.53 13.97
N MET A 88 -8.80 -34.87 13.14
CA MET A 88 -10.17 -34.48 13.48
C MET A 88 -11.08 -35.71 13.70
N SER A 89 -11.59 -35.83 14.93
CA SER A 89 -12.25 -37.02 15.46
C SER A 89 -13.50 -36.68 16.26
N CYS A 90 -14.49 -37.59 16.29
CA CYS A 90 -15.73 -37.41 17.06
C CYS A 90 -15.57 -37.70 18.56
N ILE A 91 -14.95 -36.76 19.29
CA ILE A 91 -14.66 -36.82 20.73
C ILE A 91 -15.90 -36.48 21.57
N LYS A 92 -16.02 -36.99 22.80
CA LYS A 92 -17.04 -36.56 23.78
C LYS A 92 -16.38 -35.63 24.81
N PRO A 93 -16.62 -34.30 24.81
CA PRO A 93 -15.89 -33.37 25.69
C PRO A 93 -16.12 -33.64 27.19
N ASP A 94 -17.37 -33.85 27.60
CA ASP A 94 -17.77 -34.26 28.95
C ASP A 94 -17.45 -35.75 29.25
N ARG A 95 -16.28 -36.23 28.80
CA ARG A 95 -15.68 -37.48 29.25
C ARG A 95 -14.54 -37.16 30.21
N GLU A 96 -14.69 -37.61 31.45
CA GLU A 96 -13.64 -37.52 32.46
C GLU A 96 -12.64 -38.66 32.31
N CYS A 97 -11.36 -38.36 32.49
CA CYS A 97 -10.29 -39.33 32.71
C CYS A 97 -10.23 -39.75 34.19
N PRO A 98 -9.67 -40.93 34.52
CA PRO A 98 -9.54 -41.41 35.89
C PRO A 98 -8.79 -40.44 36.82
N ASP A 99 -9.17 -40.42 38.09
CA ASP A 99 -8.44 -39.65 39.11
C ASP A 99 -7.04 -40.23 39.33
N LEU A 100 -6.03 -39.36 39.24
CA LEU A 100 -4.63 -39.71 39.50
C LEU A 100 -4.34 -39.64 41.01
N THR A 101 -3.81 -40.72 41.57
CA THR A 101 -3.21 -40.73 42.90
C THR A 101 -1.93 -39.88 42.92
N GLN A 102 -1.56 -39.34 44.08
CA GLN A 102 -0.24 -38.72 44.22
C GLN A 102 0.85 -39.80 44.13
N PRO A 103 1.94 -39.57 43.37
CA PRO A 103 3.04 -40.53 43.26
C PRO A 103 3.76 -40.65 44.61
N SER A 104 4.40 -41.81 44.85
CA SER A 104 5.12 -42.08 46.11
C SER A 104 6.34 -41.17 46.34
N LEU A 105 6.81 -40.49 45.29
CA LEU A 105 7.84 -39.47 45.34
C LEU A 105 7.52 -38.37 44.32
N GLY A 106 7.49 -37.11 44.76
CA GLY A 106 7.07 -35.97 43.95
C GLY A 106 5.61 -35.57 44.18
N SER A 107 5.05 -34.79 43.27
CA SER A 107 3.62 -34.41 43.28
C SER A 107 3.09 -34.26 41.86
N VAL A 108 1.77 -34.45 41.71
CA VAL A 108 1.03 -34.25 40.44
C VAL A 108 0.01 -33.14 40.63
N ALA A 109 -0.04 -32.21 39.68
CA ALA A 109 -1.03 -31.14 39.61
C ALA A 109 -1.97 -31.35 38.42
N LEU A 110 -3.27 -31.18 38.62
CA LEU A 110 -4.30 -31.35 37.60
C LEU A 110 -4.89 -30.00 37.19
N SER A 111 -4.88 -29.69 35.89
CA SER A 111 -5.63 -28.56 35.33
C SER A 111 -7.13 -28.85 35.19
N GLY A 112 -7.55 -30.12 35.28
CA GLY A 112 -8.92 -30.58 35.07
C GLY A 112 -8.98 -32.10 34.88
N LYS A 113 -10.18 -32.64 34.65
CA LYS A 113 -10.41 -34.09 34.38
C LYS A 113 -10.92 -34.39 32.97
N HIS A 114 -11.35 -33.39 32.20
CA HIS A 114 -12.01 -33.56 30.90
C HIS A 114 -10.99 -33.67 29.75
N PHE A 115 -11.46 -34.05 28.55
CA PHE A 115 -10.64 -34.07 27.33
C PHE A 115 -9.79 -32.80 27.17
N GLY A 116 -8.50 -32.96 26.85
CA GLY A 116 -7.53 -31.87 26.73
C GLY A 116 -6.97 -31.33 28.07
N SER A 117 -7.47 -31.78 29.22
CA SER A 117 -6.88 -31.43 30.52
C SER A 117 -5.45 -31.99 30.63
N ARG A 118 -4.56 -31.22 31.26
CA ARG A 118 -3.16 -31.60 31.50
C ARG A 118 -2.93 -31.96 32.97
N ALA A 119 -2.26 -33.08 33.21
CA ALA A 119 -1.64 -33.46 34.48
C ALA A 119 -0.13 -33.17 34.39
N THR A 120 0.43 -32.41 35.33
CA THR A 120 1.86 -32.08 35.36
C THR A 120 2.53 -32.69 36.59
N TYR A 121 3.67 -33.35 36.38
CA TYR A 121 4.41 -34.04 37.44
C TYR A 121 5.66 -33.22 37.83
N THR A 122 5.94 -33.15 39.12
CA THR A 122 7.12 -32.45 39.67
C THR A 122 7.82 -33.31 40.72
N CYS A 123 9.16 -33.31 40.69
CA CYS A 123 9.99 -34.07 41.62
C CYS A 123 10.65 -33.17 42.67
N PRO A 124 11.03 -33.69 43.85
CA PRO A 124 11.81 -32.95 44.84
C PRO A 124 13.21 -32.61 44.32
N HIS A 125 13.87 -31.61 44.91
CA HIS A 125 15.24 -31.24 44.54
C HIS A 125 16.19 -32.45 44.58
N GLY A 126 16.97 -32.63 43.50
CA GLY A 126 17.85 -33.77 43.31
C GLY A 126 17.20 -35.00 42.65
N TYR A 127 15.90 -34.95 42.30
CA TYR A 127 15.23 -35.97 41.49
C TYR A 127 14.68 -35.36 40.20
N HIS A 128 14.70 -36.16 39.13
CA HIS A 128 14.23 -35.82 37.80
C HIS A 128 13.03 -36.68 37.40
N VAL A 129 12.11 -36.13 36.61
CA VAL A 129 10.96 -36.87 36.10
C VAL A 129 11.43 -37.79 34.96
N VAL A 130 11.27 -39.10 35.13
CA VAL A 130 11.56 -40.11 34.09
C VAL A 130 10.24 -40.56 33.46
N GLY A 131 10.04 -40.22 32.19
CA GLY A 131 8.78 -40.40 31.46
C GLY A 131 8.17 -39.06 31.03
N LEU A 132 6.87 -39.07 30.73
CA LEU A 132 6.12 -37.87 30.34
C LEU A 132 6.03 -36.87 31.51
N GLN A 133 6.70 -35.72 31.40
CA GLN A 133 6.60 -34.64 32.40
C GLN A 133 5.16 -34.10 32.55
N SER A 134 4.37 -34.18 31.47
CA SER A 134 2.94 -33.95 31.53
C SER A 134 2.17 -34.95 30.71
N ARG A 135 0.97 -35.33 31.18
CA ARG A 135 0.05 -36.26 30.51
C ARG A 135 -1.23 -35.51 30.15
N LEU A 136 -1.81 -35.83 29.00
CA LEU A 136 -3.05 -35.22 28.51
C LEU A 136 -4.21 -36.23 28.58
N CYS A 137 -5.41 -35.75 28.91
CA CYS A 137 -6.63 -36.56 28.88
C CYS A 137 -7.12 -36.73 27.43
N GLN A 138 -7.03 -37.94 26.89
CA GLN A 138 -7.29 -38.28 25.49
C GLN A 138 -8.78 -38.52 25.18
N ALA A 139 -9.16 -38.58 23.89
CA ALA A 139 -10.56 -38.79 23.50
C ALA A 139 -11.15 -40.14 23.97
N ASP A 140 -10.28 -41.13 24.18
CA ASP A 140 -10.63 -42.43 24.72
C ASP A 140 -10.85 -42.42 26.25
N GLY A 141 -10.71 -41.28 26.91
CA GLY A 141 -10.88 -41.11 28.35
C GLY A 141 -9.75 -41.70 29.18
N SER A 142 -8.57 -41.92 28.60
CA SER A 142 -7.34 -42.29 29.33
C SER A 142 -6.35 -41.12 29.40
N TRP A 143 -5.40 -41.21 30.34
CA TRP A 143 -4.27 -40.27 30.43
C TRP A 143 -3.12 -40.77 29.54
N ALA A 144 -2.65 -39.92 28.63
CA ALA A 144 -1.62 -40.26 27.65
C ALA A 144 -0.37 -40.88 28.29
N GLY A 145 0.11 -41.98 27.68
CA GLY A 145 1.29 -42.74 28.11
C GLY A 145 1.19 -43.34 29.52
N SER A 146 2.31 -43.83 30.03
CA SER A 146 2.43 -44.32 31.42
C SER A 146 2.60 -43.19 32.43
N GLU A 147 2.39 -43.50 33.71
CA GLU A 147 2.77 -42.61 34.80
C GLU A 147 4.31 -42.49 34.89
N PRO A 148 4.88 -41.27 35.00
CA PRO A 148 6.32 -41.07 35.14
C PRO A 148 6.80 -41.32 36.57
N VAL A 149 8.10 -41.59 36.73
CA VAL A 149 8.72 -41.89 38.03
C VAL A 149 9.84 -40.90 38.33
N CYS A 150 9.85 -40.34 39.56
CA CYS A 150 10.97 -39.52 40.01
C CYS A 150 12.20 -40.39 40.32
N LYS A 151 13.31 -40.21 39.57
CA LYS A 151 14.60 -40.90 39.80
C LYS A 151 15.75 -39.90 39.89
N GLN A 152 16.86 -40.31 40.51
CA GLN A 152 17.99 -39.42 40.80
C GLN A 152 18.89 -39.19 39.57
N ASN A 153 19.72 -40.18 39.20
CA ASN A 153 20.87 -39.94 38.30
C ASN A 153 20.98 -40.89 37.08
N ILE A 154 20.04 -41.81 36.85
CA ILE A 154 20.17 -42.84 35.81
C ILE A 154 18.85 -43.00 35.03
N TYR A 155 18.84 -42.48 33.80
CA TYR A 155 17.76 -42.53 32.81
C TYR A 155 18.33 -42.11 31.44
N CYS A 156 17.74 -42.55 30.33
CA CYS A 156 18.11 -42.06 29.00
C CYS A 156 17.39 -40.74 28.67
N LEU A 157 18.02 -39.93 27.84
CA LEU A 157 17.41 -38.75 27.18
C LEU A 157 16.70 -39.19 25.89
N GLU A 158 16.35 -38.23 25.03
CA GLU A 158 15.76 -38.46 23.71
C GLU A 158 16.52 -39.52 22.88
N PRO A 159 15.81 -40.41 22.15
CA PRO A 159 16.43 -41.43 21.31
C PRO A 159 17.02 -40.83 20.02
N PRO A 160 18.02 -41.46 19.40
CA PRO A 160 18.70 -40.92 18.22
C PRO A 160 17.74 -40.74 17.04
N THR A 161 17.80 -39.60 16.37
CA THR A 161 17.06 -39.35 15.12
C THR A 161 17.77 -39.99 13.93
N ILE A 162 17.01 -40.44 12.93
CA ILE A 162 17.52 -41.19 11.78
C ILE A 162 16.84 -40.68 10.52
N GLU A 163 17.64 -40.45 9.47
CA GLU A 163 17.16 -39.92 8.20
C GLU A 163 16.11 -40.86 7.58
N HIS A 164 15.02 -40.26 7.11
CA HIS A 164 13.83 -40.96 6.60
C HIS A 164 13.20 -42.00 7.56
N ALA A 165 13.39 -41.90 8.89
CA ALA A 165 12.68 -42.72 9.89
C ALA A 165 11.86 -41.90 10.91
N ARG A 166 10.76 -42.49 11.40
CA ARG A 166 9.99 -42.05 12.58
C ARG A 166 10.02 -43.14 13.67
N HIS A 167 9.87 -42.77 14.93
CA HIS A 167 9.99 -43.69 16.07
C HIS A 167 8.78 -43.68 17.02
N SER A 168 8.60 -44.77 17.76
CA SER A 168 7.48 -45.00 18.69
C SER A 168 7.52 -44.17 19.99
N ALA A 169 8.54 -43.33 20.19
CA ALA A 169 8.59 -42.40 21.32
C ALA A 169 7.67 -41.18 21.10
N LEU A 170 7.03 -40.71 22.17
CA LEU A 170 6.15 -39.54 22.14
C LEU A 170 6.96 -38.23 22.10
N PRO A 171 6.61 -37.23 21.27
CA PRO A 171 7.35 -35.96 21.20
C PRO A 171 7.39 -35.14 22.50
N GLU A 172 6.42 -35.28 23.42
CA GLU A 172 6.46 -34.65 24.74
C GLU A 172 7.33 -35.43 25.77
N GLN A 173 7.96 -36.54 25.40
CA GLN A 173 8.76 -37.38 26.30
C GLN A 173 10.27 -37.24 26.05
N ALA A 174 10.93 -36.39 26.85
CA ALA A 174 12.38 -36.17 26.79
C ALA A 174 13.21 -37.18 27.63
N THR A 175 12.59 -37.98 28.51
CA THR A 175 13.29 -38.90 29.42
C THR A 175 12.68 -40.31 29.42
N PHE A 176 13.54 -41.32 29.53
CA PHE A 176 13.19 -42.73 29.38
C PHE A 176 13.86 -43.57 30.46
N ASP A 177 13.14 -44.54 31.00
CA ASP A 177 13.66 -45.43 32.03
C ASP A 177 14.61 -46.48 31.45
N LEU A 178 15.44 -47.09 32.31
CA LEU A 178 16.24 -48.25 31.92
C LEU A 178 15.34 -49.38 31.40
N ASP A 179 15.90 -50.20 30.52
CA ASP A 179 15.23 -51.25 29.76
C ASP A 179 14.14 -50.78 28.77
N SER A 180 13.80 -49.48 28.71
CA SER A 180 12.89 -48.93 27.69
C SER A 180 13.35 -49.27 26.28
N THR A 181 12.45 -49.77 25.42
CA THR A 181 12.73 -50.00 23.99
C THR A 181 11.91 -49.10 23.09
N VAL A 182 12.55 -48.46 22.12
CA VAL A 182 11.91 -47.63 21.08
C VAL A 182 12.02 -48.35 19.74
N GLN A 183 10.93 -48.37 18.96
CA GLN A 183 10.88 -49.00 17.65
C GLN A 183 10.76 -47.96 16.53
N TYR A 184 11.57 -48.15 15.50
CA TYR A 184 11.73 -47.24 14.36
C TYR A 184 11.00 -47.80 13.13
N HIS A 185 10.48 -46.92 12.29
CA HIS A 185 9.78 -47.24 11.07
C HIS A 185 10.19 -46.22 10.00
N CYS A 186 10.62 -46.68 8.83
CA CYS A 186 10.91 -45.78 7.73
C CYS A 186 9.63 -45.08 7.23
N HIS A 187 9.78 -43.90 6.61
CA HIS A 187 8.68 -43.20 5.96
C HIS A 187 8.18 -43.97 4.72
N THR A 188 7.00 -43.57 4.24
CA THR A 188 6.42 -44.07 2.99
C THR A 188 7.41 -43.91 1.83
N GLY A 189 7.48 -44.92 0.95
CA GLY A 189 8.43 -44.95 -0.15
C GLY A 189 9.86 -45.40 0.20
N TYR A 190 10.18 -45.60 1.49
CA TYR A 190 11.44 -46.18 1.94
C TYR A 190 11.28 -47.65 2.37
N ALA A 191 12.40 -48.36 2.47
CA ALA A 191 12.51 -49.75 2.90
C ALA A 191 13.43 -49.84 4.12
N THR A 192 13.06 -50.67 5.10
CA THR A 192 13.82 -50.89 6.33
C THR A 192 14.97 -51.88 6.08
N ALA A 193 16.20 -51.41 6.17
CA ALA A 193 17.40 -52.25 6.24
C ALA A 193 17.96 -52.27 7.67
N GLY A 194 18.41 -53.43 8.16
CA GLY A 194 18.98 -53.57 9.51
C GLY A 194 17.94 -53.74 10.63
N PHE A 195 18.29 -53.31 11.85
CA PHE A 195 17.56 -53.62 13.10
C PHE A 195 16.82 -52.40 13.66
N PRO A 196 15.47 -52.33 13.56
CA PRO A 196 14.67 -51.14 13.86
C PRO A 196 14.39 -50.89 15.35
N ARG A 197 15.25 -51.33 16.27
CA ARG A 197 14.98 -51.25 17.73
C ARG A 197 16.17 -50.69 18.51
N ALA A 198 15.90 -49.63 19.27
CA ALA A 198 16.83 -49.08 20.26
C ALA A 198 16.43 -49.53 21.66
N LYS A 199 17.40 -49.69 22.56
CA LYS A 199 17.16 -49.98 23.98
C LYS A 199 17.99 -49.08 24.90
N CYS A 200 17.35 -48.50 25.91
CA CYS A 200 18.02 -47.75 26.97
C CYS A 200 18.70 -48.72 27.95
N LEU A 201 20.01 -48.61 28.13
CA LEU A 201 20.81 -49.42 29.05
C LEU A 201 21.76 -48.52 29.84
N ALA A 202 22.19 -48.98 31.02
CA ALA A 202 23.24 -48.33 31.81
C ALA A 202 24.53 -49.14 31.73
N VAL A 203 25.64 -48.48 31.39
CA VAL A 203 27.01 -49.04 31.36
C VAL A 203 27.92 -48.06 32.09
N ASP A 204 28.79 -48.57 32.98
CA ASP A 204 29.72 -47.80 33.81
C ASP A 204 29.10 -46.61 34.58
N GLY A 205 27.81 -46.71 34.90
CA GLY A 205 27.02 -45.70 35.62
C GLY A 205 26.36 -44.65 34.75
N GLN A 206 26.61 -44.64 33.43
CA GLN A 206 25.96 -43.74 32.46
C GLN A 206 24.87 -44.49 31.69
N ALA A 207 23.71 -43.85 31.50
CA ALA A 207 22.62 -44.39 30.67
C ALA A 207 22.71 -43.86 29.24
N SER A 208 22.50 -44.74 28.25
CA SER A 208 22.52 -44.40 26.82
C SER A 208 21.66 -45.37 26.00
N TRP A 209 21.34 -44.94 24.77
CA TRP A 209 20.66 -45.77 23.78
C TRP A 209 21.65 -46.67 23.04
N TYR A 210 21.33 -47.96 22.99
CA TYR A 210 22.04 -48.97 22.21
C TYR A 210 21.14 -49.41 21.05
N GLY A 211 21.67 -49.37 19.83
CA GLY A 211 20.86 -49.39 18.60
C GLY A 211 20.11 -48.07 18.38
N PRO A 212 19.34 -47.95 17.27
CA PRO A 212 19.04 -49.00 16.32
C PRO A 212 20.05 -49.04 15.16
N ASP A 213 20.46 -50.23 14.73
CA ASP A 213 21.32 -50.40 13.55
C ASP A 213 20.45 -50.44 12.27
N ILE A 214 19.72 -49.35 11.99
CA ILE A 214 18.74 -49.25 10.89
C ILE A 214 19.17 -48.21 9.84
N SER A 215 18.98 -48.55 8.56
CA SER A 215 19.01 -47.64 7.42
C SER A 215 17.64 -47.62 6.74
N CYS A 216 17.25 -46.47 6.19
CA CYS A 216 16.01 -46.29 5.44
C CYS A 216 16.32 -45.97 3.98
N GLU A 217 16.30 -46.99 3.13
CA GLU A 217 16.73 -46.89 1.73
C GLU A 217 15.51 -46.63 0.82
N PRO A 218 15.57 -45.71 -0.16
CA PRO A 218 14.42 -45.40 -1.00
C PRO A 218 14.10 -46.58 -1.93
N ARG A 219 12.82 -46.99 -1.97
CA ARG A 219 12.38 -48.17 -2.74
C ARG A 219 12.68 -48.00 -4.22
N SER A 220 13.23 -49.03 -4.86
CA SER A 220 13.41 -49.04 -6.32
C SER A 220 12.14 -49.45 -7.04
N CYS A 221 11.80 -48.72 -8.11
CA CYS A 221 10.79 -49.14 -9.09
C CYS A 221 11.37 -50.07 -10.19
N GLY A 222 12.65 -50.43 -10.08
CA GLY A 222 13.42 -51.09 -11.14
C GLY A 222 13.71 -50.15 -12.32
N GLN A 223 14.65 -50.54 -13.19
CA GLN A 223 14.85 -49.82 -14.44
C GLN A 223 13.63 -50.04 -15.36
N PRO A 224 13.00 -48.97 -15.88
CA PRO A 224 11.86 -49.13 -16.77
C PRO A 224 12.30 -49.59 -18.18
N PRO A 225 11.44 -50.30 -18.93
CA PRO A 225 11.80 -50.80 -20.26
C PRO A 225 11.77 -49.69 -21.32
N ASP A 226 12.68 -49.75 -22.27
CA ASP A 226 12.73 -48.85 -23.41
C ASP A 226 11.57 -49.05 -24.40
N PRO A 227 11.07 -47.98 -25.03
CA PRO A 227 10.09 -48.08 -26.10
C PRO A 227 10.77 -48.55 -27.39
N ALA A 228 10.04 -49.31 -28.23
CA ALA A 228 10.57 -49.71 -29.53
C ALA A 228 10.94 -48.48 -30.37
N HIS A 229 12.18 -48.44 -30.88
CA HIS A 229 12.78 -47.30 -31.60
C HIS A 229 12.98 -46.01 -30.77
N GLY A 230 13.12 -46.14 -29.44
CA GLY A 230 13.52 -45.05 -28.55
C GLY A 230 14.34 -45.54 -27.36
N TRP A 231 14.55 -44.65 -26.39
CA TRP A 231 15.25 -44.93 -25.14
C TRP A 231 14.69 -44.06 -23.99
N HIS A 232 14.92 -44.47 -22.75
CA HIS A 232 14.72 -43.62 -21.57
C HIS A 232 16.03 -42.95 -21.11
N ALA A 233 15.89 -41.78 -20.50
CA ALA A 233 16.96 -41.04 -19.85
C ALA A 233 16.55 -40.72 -18.40
N GLY A 234 17.48 -40.93 -17.47
CA GLY A 234 17.28 -40.73 -16.02
C GLY A 234 18.13 -41.73 -15.24
N GLU A 235 18.74 -41.26 -14.15
CA GLU A 235 19.72 -42.02 -13.36
C GLU A 235 19.14 -42.54 -12.03
N SER A 236 18.02 -41.97 -11.57
CA SER A 236 17.35 -42.35 -10.32
C SER A 236 16.12 -43.22 -10.58
N TYR A 237 16.24 -44.52 -10.32
CA TYR A 237 15.16 -45.51 -10.39
C TYR A 237 14.53 -45.84 -9.02
N THR A 238 14.72 -44.96 -8.04
CA THR A 238 14.20 -45.05 -6.67
C THR A 238 13.04 -44.07 -6.46
N PHE A 239 12.31 -44.20 -5.35
CA PHE A 239 11.18 -43.33 -4.99
C PHE A 239 11.50 -41.84 -5.18
N GLY A 240 10.57 -41.10 -5.81
CA GLY A 240 10.77 -39.70 -6.23
C GLY A 240 11.54 -39.54 -7.55
N GLY A 241 12.18 -40.60 -8.06
CA GLY A 241 12.91 -40.62 -9.32
C GLY A 241 12.01 -40.40 -10.55
N LYS A 242 12.58 -39.74 -11.55
CA LYS A 242 11.92 -39.33 -12.80
C LYS A 242 12.73 -39.82 -13.99
N VAL A 243 12.05 -40.42 -14.97
CA VAL A 243 12.63 -40.75 -16.28
C VAL A 243 11.89 -40.03 -17.40
N THR A 244 12.64 -39.62 -18.42
CA THR A 244 12.13 -39.00 -19.64
C THR A 244 12.41 -39.91 -20.84
N TYR A 245 11.48 -40.00 -21.79
CA TYR A 245 11.57 -40.88 -22.95
C TYR A 245 11.85 -40.09 -24.23
N HIS A 246 12.67 -40.68 -25.09
CA HIS A 246 13.15 -40.11 -26.34
C HIS A 246 13.02 -41.13 -27.47
N CYS A 247 12.96 -40.67 -28.72
CA CYS A 247 12.83 -41.51 -29.91
C CYS A 247 14.02 -41.32 -30.85
N GLY A 248 14.34 -42.36 -31.64
CA GLY A 248 15.39 -42.32 -32.65
C GLY A 248 15.06 -41.40 -33.82
N GLU A 249 16.08 -41.08 -34.63
CA GLU A 249 15.91 -40.21 -35.80
C GLU A 249 14.81 -40.72 -36.75
N GLY A 250 13.90 -39.83 -37.15
CA GLY A 250 12.73 -40.16 -37.96
C GLY A 250 11.53 -40.73 -37.19
N TYR A 251 11.63 -40.91 -35.87
CA TYR A 251 10.52 -41.31 -35.00
C TYR A 251 10.09 -40.17 -34.07
N GLU A 252 8.80 -40.10 -33.75
CA GLU A 252 8.23 -39.14 -32.79
C GLU A 252 7.46 -39.86 -31.68
N LEU A 253 7.41 -39.27 -30.49
CA LEU A 253 6.86 -39.88 -29.29
C LEU A 253 5.34 -39.64 -29.15
N VAL A 254 4.57 -40.73 -29.07
CA VAL A 254 3.14 -40.74 -28.78
C VAL A 254 2.90 -41.30 -27.38
N GLY A 255 2.33 -40.47 -26.50
CA GLY A 255 2.07 -40.77 -25.10
C GLY A 255 2.63 -39.72 -24.15
N ARG A 256 2.73 -40.01 -22.85
CA ARG A 256 3.44 -39.14 -21.90
C ARG A 256 4.94 -39.41 -22.01
N ALA A 257 5.72 -38.35 -22.26
CA ALA A 257 7.17 -38.42 -22.35
C ALA A 257 7.88 -38.67 -21.01
N GLU A 258 7.17 -38.63 -19.88
CA GLU A 258 7.76 -38.69 -18.54
C GLU A 258 7.06 -39.73 -17.65
N ARG A 259 7.82 -40.40 -16.79
CA ARG A 259 7.30 -41.33 -15.77
C ARG A 259 8.02 -41.15 -14.43
N TYR A 260 7.30 -41.40 -13.35
CA TYR A 260 7.67 -41.09 -11.97
C TYR A 260 7.59 -42.34 -11.08
N CYS A 261 8.58 -42.57 -10.23
CA CYS A 261 8.66 -43.72 -9.33
C CYS A 261 7.91 -43.46 -8.00
N GLN A 262 6.85 -44.25 -7.77
CA GLN A 262 5.93 -44.11 -6.64
C GLN A 262 6.36 -44.90 -5.40
N ALA A 263 5.78 -44.55 -4.25
CA ALA A 263 6.08 -45.16 -2.95
C ALA A 263 5.75 -46.67 -2.85
N ASP A 264 4.93 -47.20 -3.77
CA ASP A 264 4.62 -48.63 -3.89
C ASP A 264 5.68 -49.42 -4.68
N GLY A 265 6.64 -48.75 -5.32
CA GLY A 265 7.62 -49.36 -6.22
C GLY A 265 7.15 -49.46 -7.68
N SER A 266 6.15 -48.67 -8.10
CA SER A 266 5.66 -48.65 -9.48
C SER A 266 5.98 -47.36 -10.25
N TRP A 267 6.18 -47.49 -11.57
CA TRP A 267 6.33 -46.36 -12.49
C TRP A 267 4.95 -45.86 -12.97
N THR A 268 4.67 -44.58 -12.71
CA THR A 268 3.42 -43.89 -13.13
C THR A 268 3.68 -42.83 -14.21
N PRO A 269 2.83 -42.70 -15.26
CA PRO A 269 1.74 -43.60 -15.65
C PRO A 269 2.21 -45.04 -15.90
N LYS A 270 1.29 -46.00 -15.81
CA LYS A 270 1.59 -47.42 -16.06
C LYS A 270 1.83 -47.73 -17.55
N GLU A 271 1.20 -46.96 -18.43
CA GLU A 271 1.37 -47.04 -19.88
C GLU A 271 2.75 -46.49 -20.29
N LEU A 272 3.36 -47.15 -21.27
CA LEU A 272 4.62 -46.73 -21.90
C LEU A 272 4.32 -45.86 -23.13
N PRO A 273 5.08 -44.78 -23.37
CA PRO A 273 5.01 -44.07 -24.63
C PRO A 273 5.49 -44.95 -25.79
N THR A 274 5.07 -44.63 -27.01
CA THR A 274 5.44 -45.35 -28.23
C THR A 274 6.09 -44.41 -29.24
N CYS A 275 7.20 -44.83 -29.84
CA CYS A 275 7.85 -44.08 -30.92
C CYS A 275 7.30 -44.53 -32.27
N VAL A 276 6.76 -43.60 -33.07
CA VAL A 276 6.15 -43.91 -34.37
C VAL A 276 6.95 -43.29 -35.52
N LEU A 277 7.15 -44.05 -36.59
CA LEU A 277 7.92 -43.62 -37.76
C LEU A 277 7.15 -42.53 -38.52
N VAL A 278 7.70 -41.31 -38.54
CA VAL A 278 7.09 -40.10 -39.11
C VAL A 278 6.64 -40.28 -40.56
N THR A 279 7.43 -40.97 -41.39
CA THR A 279 7.11 -41.20 -42.81
C THR A 279 5.94 -42.17 -43.04
N SER A 280 5.43 -42.83 -41.99
CA SER A 280 4.26 -43.73 -42.02
C SER A 280 2.97 -43.10 -41.47
N VAL A 281 3.05 -41.83 -41.04
CA VAL A 281 1.94 -41.08 -40.44
C VAL A 281 1.16 -40.34 -41.53
N GLN A 282 -0.04 -40.86 -41.80
CA GLN A 282 -1.03 -40.24 -42.67
C GLN A 282 -2.33 -40.11 -41.86
N CYS A 283 -2.78 -38.88 -41.64
CA CYS A 283 -4.06 -38.56 -41.02
C CYS A 283 -5.22 -38.82 -41.98
N PRO A 284 -6.43 -39.13 -41.46
CA PRO A 284 -7.64 -39.21 -42.26
C PRO A 284 -7.94 -37.88 -42.95
N SER A 285 -8.71 -37.92 -44.05
CA SER A 285 -9.16 -36.70 -44.73
C SER A 285 -9.90 -35.78 -43.73
N PRO A 286 -9.52 -34.50 -43.60
CA PRO A 286 -10.15 -33.61 -42.64
C PRO A 286 -11.60 -33.32 -43.04
N GLU A 287 -12.51 -33.39 -42.08
CA GLU A 287 -13.94 -33.16 -42.28
C GLU A 287 -14.25 -31.67 -42.56
N ASN A 288 -15.19 -31.40 -43.46
CA ASN A 288 -15.65 -30.04 -43.74
C ASN A 288 -16.68 -29.60 -42.67
N PRO A 289 -16.47 -28.46 -41.99
CA PRO A 289 -17.48 -27.94 -41.07
C PRO A 289 -18.74 -27.48 -41.82
N ARG A 290 -19.90 -27.58 -41.18
CA ARG A 290 -21.17 -27.05 -41.71
C ARG A 290 -20.99 -25.58 -42.08
N ASN A 291 -21.41 -25.19 -43.28
CA ASN A 291 -21.22 -23.85 -43.85
C ASN A 291 -19.76 -23.36 -43.96
N GLY A 292 -18.79 -24.27 -44.00
CA GLY A 292 -17.40 -23.96 -44.35
C GLY A 292 -16.75 -25.03 -45.25
N LYS A 293 -15.42 -24.97 -45.36
CA LYS A 293 -14.58 -25.92 -46.10
C LYS A 293 -13.23 -26.11 -45.39
N ALA A 294 -12.68 -27.31 -45.51
CA ALA A 294 -11.29 -27.60 -45.19
C ALA A 294 -10.39 -27.27 -46.39
N ILE A 295 -9.20 -26.73 -46.16
CA ILE A 295 -8.19 -26.40 -47.17
C ILE A 295 -6.86 -27.02 -46.74
N TYR A 296 -6.33 -27.94 -47.55
CA TYR A 296 -5.08 -28.66 -47.27
C TYR A 296 -4.45 -29.14 -48.59
N THR A 297 -3.14 -29.37 -48.57
CA THR A 297 -2.38 -29.89 -49.73
C THR A 297 -2.02 -31.36 -49.58
N SER A 298 -2.00 -31.87 -48.34
CA SER A 298 -1.60 -33.23 -47.96
C SER A 298 -2.16 -33.57 -46.57
N THR A 299 -2.21 -34.85 -46.21
CA THR A 299 -2.58 -35.31 -44.85
C THR A 299 -1.47 -36.12 -44.18
N SER A 300 -0.23 -35.96 -44.63
CA SER A 300 0.98 -36.52 -44.00
C SER A 300 1.26 -35.84 -42.65
N TYR A 301 2.17 -36.42 -41.85
CA TYR A 301 2.69 -35.79 -40.64
C TYR A 301 3.07 -34.32 -40.83
N ASN A 302 2.78 -33.50 -39.81
CA ASN A 302 3.00 -32.04 -39.76
C ASN A 302 2.30 -31.23 -40.87
N SER A 303 1.58 -31.85 -41.81
CA SER A 303 0.70 -31.13 -42.73
C SER A 303 -0.36 -30.36 -41.94
N VAL A 304 -0.69 -29.17 -42.41
CA VAL A 304 -1.68 -28.27 -41.81
C VAL A 304 -2.91 -28.22 -42.71
N VAL A 305 -4.10 -28.40 -42.12
CA VAL A 305 -5.38 -28.02 -42.71
C VAL A 305 -5.80 -26.68 -42.14
N SER A 306 -6.21 -25.73 -42.98
CA SER A 306 -6.89 -24.50 -42.56
C SER A 306 -8.39 -24.58 -42.86
N TYR A 307 -9.20 -23.82 -42.13
CA TYR A 307 -10.65 -23.81 -42.28
C TYR A 307 -11.15 -22.43 -42.69
N GLU A 308 -12.02 -22.39 -43.69
CA GLU A 308 -12.62 -21.16 -44.21
C GLU A 308 -14.15 -21.31 -44.20
N CYS A 309 -14.84 -20.35 -43.59
CA CYS A 309 -16.31 -20.30 -43.59
C CYS A 309 -16.85 -19.64 -44.86
N ARG A 310 -18.10 -19.96 -45.22
CA ARG A 310 -18.83 -19.25 -46.29
C ARG A 310 -19.13 -17.81 -45.87
N TYR A 311 -19.32 -16.93 -46.84
CA TYR A 311 -19.77 -15.56 -46.61
C TYR A 311 -21.02 -15.53 -45.72
N GLY A 312 -21.04 -14.62 -44.73
CA GLY A 312 -22.07 -14.57 -43.68
C GLY A 312 -21.80 -15.44 -42.45
N TYR A 313 -20.72 -16.24 -42.43
CA TYR A 313 -20.35 -17.10 -41.31
C TYR A 313 -18.94 -16.80 -40.80
N THR A 314 -18.74 -16.89 -39.49
CA THR A 314 -17.44 -16.73 -38.79
C THR A 314 -17.01 -18.03 -38.13
N LEU A 315 -15.70 -18.24 -38.02
CA LEU A 315 -15.11 -19.49 -37.55
C LEU A 315 -14.92 -19.46 -36.03
N VAL A 316 -15.50 -20.43 -35.33
CA VAL A 316 -15.41 -20.59 -33.88
C VAL A 316 -14.62 -21.86 -33.56
N GLY A 317 -13.41 -21.69 -33.04
CA GLY A 317 -12.43 -22.74 -32.77
C GLY A 317 -11.05 -22.41 -33.36
N GLU A 318 -10.13 -23.38 -33.34
CA GLU A 318 -8.80 -23.24 -33.94
C GLU A 318 -8.91 -23.10 -35.46
N SER A 319 -8.28 -22.08 -36.07
CA SER A 319 -8.42 -21.79 -37.50
C SER A 319 -7.64 -22.74 -38.42
N SER A 320 -6.73 -23.52 -37.84
CA SER A 320 -5.97 -24.57 -38.51
C SER A 320 -5.77 -25.75 -37.58
N ARG A 321 -5.63 -26.95 -38.12
CA ARG A 321 -5.27 -28.16 -37.36
C ARG A 321 -4.08 -28.83 -38.03
N ARG A 322 -3.25 -29.55 -37.26
CA ARG A 322 -2.03 -30.20 -37.75
C ARG A 322 -2.12 -31.71 -37.62
N CYS A 323 -1.55 -32.46 -38.56
CA CYS A 323 -1.49 -33.92 -38.46
C CYS A 323 -0.37 -34.35 -37.49
N GLY A 324 -0.76 -34.95 -36.35
CA GLY A 324 0.15 -35.46 -35.33
C GLY A 324 0.60 -36.91 -35.58
N ALA A 325 1.66 -37.32 -34.88
CA ALA A 325 2.19 -38.69 -34.93
C ALA A 325 1.16 -39.79 -34.59
N ASP A 326 0.17 -39.50 -33.77
CA ASP A 326 -0.95 -40.40 -33.44
C ASP A 326 -1.92 -40.65 -34.62
N LYS A 327 -1.63 -40.08 -35.79
CA LYS A 327 -2.43 -40.11 -37.03
C LYS A 327 -3.78 -39.40 -36.89
N ARG A 328 -3.87 -38.42 -35.97
CA ARG A 328 -5.05 -37.55 -35.80
C ARG A 328 -4.71 -36.08 -36.06
N TRP A 329 -5.75 -35.29 -36.28
CA TRP A 329 -5.66 -33.84 -36.37
C TRP A 329 -5.71 -33.22 -34.97
N THR A 330 -4.77 -32.32 -34.65
CA THR A 330 -4.75 -31.57 -33.38
C THR A 330 -6.07 -30.84 -33.13
N GLY A 331 -6.41 -30.62 -31.86
CA GLY A 331 -7.61 -29.86 -31.47
C GLY A 331 -8.93 -30.49 -31.92
N THR A 332 -10.02 -29.74 -31.75
CA THR A 332 -11.37 -30.11 -32.18
C THR A 332 -11.67 -29.57 -33.59
N LEU A 333 -12.72 -30.08 -34.25
CA LEU A 333 -13.20 -29.51 -35.51
C LEU A 333 -13.84 -28.14 -35.23
N PRO A 334 -13.36 -27.02 -35.81
CA PRO A 334 -13.96 -25.71 -35.61
C PRO A 334 -15.32 -25.61 -36.31
N ALA A 335 -16.21 -24.77 -35.78
CA ALA A 335 -17.58 -24.61 -36.29
C ALA A 335 -17.80 -23.23 -36.91
N CYS A 336 -18.38 -23.17 -38.12
CA CYS A 336 -18.83 -21.91 -38.70
C CYS A 336 -20.20 -21.52 -38.12
N LYS A 337 -20.26 -20.43 -37.35
CA LYS A 337 -21.51 -19.84 -36.86
C LYS A 337 -21.91 -18.65 -37.74
N GLU A 338 -23.20 -18.39 -37.86
CA GLU A 338 -23.71 -17.22 -38.60
C GLU A 338 -23.28 -15.92 -37.91
N ILE A 339 -22.86 -14.92 -38.70
CA ILE A 339 -22.42 -13.62 -38.18
C ILE A 339 -23.65 -12.77 -37.86
N ASN A 340 -23.87 -12.56 -36.57
CA ASN A 340 -24.90 -11.70 -36.03
C ASN A 340 -24.28 -10.81 -34.93
N CYS A 341 -24.38 -9.50 -35.08
CA CYS A 341 -23.79 -8.52 -34.15
C CYS A 341 -24.65 -8.24 -32.91
N GLY A 342 -25.79 -8.93 -32.77
CA GLY A 342 -26.75 -8.74 -31.69
C GLY A 342 -27.45 -7.38 -31.71
N HIS A 343 -28.34 -7.17 -30.74
CA HIS A 343 -28.94 -5.87 -30.50
C HIS A 343 -27.86 -4.91 -29.93
N PRO A 344 -27.63 -3.72 -30.53
CA PRO A 344 -26.54 -2.81 -30.16
C PRO A 344 -26.74 -2.13 -28.78
N GLY A 345 -27.92 -2.27 -28.19
CA GLY A 345 -28.34 -1.63 -26.94
C GLY A 345 -29.40 -0.54 -27.15
N THR A 346 -29.85 0.06 -26.05
CA THR A 346 -30.86 1.14 -26.05
C THR A 346 -30.18 2.51 -26.20
N LEU A 347 -30.62 3.30 -27.18
CA LEU A 347 -30.16 4.68 -27.35
C LEU A 347 -30.99 5.62 -26.46
N TYR A 348 -30.48 5.93 -25.27
CA TYR A 348 -31.12 6.88 -24.36
C TYR A 348 -31.27 8.27 -25.00
N ASN A 349 -32.45 8.87 -24.81
CA ASN A 349 -32.87 10.12 -25.45
C ASN A 349 -32.87 10.11 -26.99
N GLY A 350 -33.10 8.94 -27.59
CA GLY A 350 -33.10 8.75 -29.03
C GLY A 350 -33.86 7.51 -29.49
N TRP A 351 -33.68 7.13 -30.74
CA TRP A 351 -34.16 5.86 -31.31
C TRP A 351 -33.20 5.32 -32.36
N LEU A 352 -33.33 4.03 -32.65
CA LEU A 352 -32.56 3.33 -33.69
C LEU A 352 -33.47 3.07 -34.89
N GLU A 353 -33.02 3.45 -36.08
CA GLU A 353 -33.70 3.17 -37.33
C GLU A 353 -33.08 1.95 -38.03
N ASN A 354 -33.90 1.26 -38.83
CA ASN A 354 -33.58 0.06 -39.62
C ASN A 354 -33.26 -1.23 -38.84
N ILE A 355 -33.33 -1.23 -37.51
CA ILE A 355 -32.98 -2.42 -36.70
C ILE A 355 -33.87 -3.65 -36.96
N GLU A 356 -35.13 -3.44 -37.37
CA GLU A 356 -36.05 -4.50 -37.79
C GLU A 356 -35.61 -5.26 -39.05
N SER A 357 -34.68 -4.71 -39.84
CA SER A 357 -34.09 -5.40 -41.00
C SER A 357 -33.11 -6.51 -40.61
N GLY A 358 -32.82 -6.67 -39.32
CA GLY A 358 -31.95 -7.69 -38.75
C GLY A 358 -30.55 -7.18 -38.40
N THR A 359 -29.79 -8.04 -37.72
CA THR A 359 -28.49 -7.71 -37.11
C THR A 359 -27.34 -8.56 -37.67
N GLY A 360 -27.53 -9.14 -38.85
CA GLY A 360 -26.55 -9.97 -39.56
C GLY A 360 -25.43 -9.19 -40.25
N LEU A 361 -24.43 -9.89 -40.79
CA LEU A 361 -23.29 -9.28 -41.51
C LEU A 361 -23.73 -8.24 -42.56
N GLY A 362 -23.22 -7.02 -42.43
CA GLY A 362 -23.51 -5.91 -43.35
C GLY A 362 -24.81 -5.16 -43.08
N ALA A 363 -25.62 -5.58 -42.11
CA ALA A 363 -26.76 -4.79 -41.63
C ALA A 363 -26.30 -3.41 -41.15
N SER A 364 -27.10 -2.37 -41.42
CA SER A 364 -26.78 -0.98 -41.08
C SER A 364 -27.90 -0.31 -40.31
N ILE A 365 -27.55 0.24 -39.15
CA ILE A 365 -28.44 0.95 -38.23
C ILE A 365 -28.12 2.44 -38.25
N ILE A 366 -29.14 3.28 -38.12
CA ILE A 366 -28.99 4.75 -38.05
C ILE A 366 -29.45 5.21 -36.67
N PHE A 367 -28.66 6.08 -36.04
CA PHE A 367 -28.93 6.60 -34.71
C PHE A 367 -29.55 8.00 -34.81
N ARG A 368 -30.66 8.21 -34.09
CA ARG A 368 -31.34 9.52 -33.99
C ARG A 368 -31.47 9.93 -32.53
N CYS A 369 -31.24 11.20 -32.25
CA CYS A 369 -31.60 11.80 -30.96
C CYS A 369 -32.94 12.51 -31.06
N HIS A 370 -33.59 12.77 -29.92
CA HIS A 370 -34.76 13.64 -29.87
C HIS A 370 -34.43 15.08 -30.32
N PRO A 371 -35.44 15.88 -30.73
CA PRO A 371 -35.23 17.27 -31.15
C PRO A 371 -34.48 18.13 -30.12
N GLU A 372 -33.73 19.11 -30.62
CA GLU A 372 -32.84 20.01 -29.85
C GLU A 372 -31.67 19.33 -29.08
N MET A 373 -31.44 18.03 -29.25
CA MET A 373 -30.30 17.32 -28.65
C MET A 373 -29.09 17.23 -29.59
N LEU A 374 -27.89 17.23 -29.01
CA LEU A 374 -26.64 17.06 -29.74
C LEU A 374 -26.24 15.58 -29.76
N LEU A 375 -26.13 14.99 -30.95
CA LEU A 375 -25.56 13.66 -31.14
C LEU A 375 -24.04 13.75 -31.13
N VAL A 376 -23.41 13.12 -30.14
CA VAL A 376 -21.94 13.00 -30.02
C VAL A 376 -21.53 11.56 -30.30
N GLY A 377 -20.78 11.37 -31.38
CA GLY A 377 -20.40 10.06 -31.93
C GLY A 377 -20.75 9.96 -33.41
N ASN A 378 -20.85 8.73 -33.92
CA ASN A 378 -21.21 8.49 -35.32
C ASN A 378 -22.73 8.33 -35.47
N THR A 379 -23.26 8.75 -36.63
CA THR A 379 -24.72 8.74 -36.92
C THR A 379 -25.26 7.40 -37.40
N SER A 380 -24.39 6.44 -37.72
CA SER A 380 -24.77 5.09 -38.12
C SER A 380 -23.68 4.09 -37.76
N SER A 381 -24.05 2.80 -37.71
CA SER A 381 -23.13 1.68 -37.50
C SER A 381 -23.47 0.52 -38.42
N VAL A 382 -22.49 -0.35 -38.69
CA VAL A 382 -22.62 -1.47 -39.63
C VAL A 382 -22.04 -2.73 -38.98
N CYS A 383 -22.75 -3.85 -39.07
CA CYS A 383 -22.30 -5.14 -38.54
C CYS A 383 -21.12 -5.70 -39.37
N GLN A 384 -20.00 -6.02 -38.71
CA GLN A 384 -18.75 -6.46 -39.33
C GLN A 384 -18.50 -7.98 -39.22
N ILE A 385 -17.47 -8.45 -39.94
CA ILE A 385 -17.11 -9.88 -40.06
C ILE A 385 -16.66 -10.55 -38.75
N ASP A 386 -16.27 -9.76 -37.76
CA ASP A 386 -15.91 -10.18 -36.40
C ASP A 386 -17.13 -10.34 -35.48
N GLY A 387 -18.35 -10.10 -35.99
CA GLY A 387 -19.58 -10.13 -35.18
C GLY A 387 -19.75 -8.90 -34.29
N ARG A 388 -19.12 -7.76 -34.61
CA ARG A 388 -19.26 -6.50 -33.86
C ARG A 388 -19.82 -5.38 -34.72
N TRP A 389 -20.52 -4.45 -34.06
CA TRP A 389 -20.94 -3.19 -34.67
C TRP A 389 -19.71 -2.26 -34.82
N ARG A 390 -19.46 -1.76 -36.04
CA ARG A 390 -18.29 -0.92 -36.39
C ARG A 390 -18.04 0.23 -35.42
N TYR A 391 -19.13 0.85 -34.97
CA TYR A 391 -19.13 1.95 -34.01
C TYR A 391 -20.13 1.66 -32.88
N PRO A 392 -19.81 2.04 -31.63
CA PRO A 392 -20.73 1.91 -30.49
C PRO A 392 -21.90 2.92 -30.61
N LEU A 393 -22.86 2.80 -29.68
CA LEU A 393 -23.94 3.77 -29.54
C LEU A 393 -23.38 5.20 -29.30
N PRO A 394 -23.87 6.23 -30.01
CA PRO A 394 -23.54 7.62 -29.72
C PRO A 394 -24.27 8.13 -28.47
N GLN A 395 -23.86 9.29 -27.96
CA GLN A 395 -24.52 9.95 -26.84
C GLN A 395 -25.43 11.08 -27.32
N CYS A 396 -26.69 11.07 -26.89
CA CYS A 396 -27.66 12.14 -27.14
C CYS A 396 -27.69 13.12 -25.95
N LEU A 397 -26.98 14.24 -26.10
CA LEU A 397 -26.74 15.21 -25.02
C LEU A 397 -27.80 16.32 -25.02
N ALA A 398 -28.42 16.52 -23.87
CA ALA A 398 -29.57 17.40 -23.71
C ALA A 398 -29.22 18.91 -23.71
N PRO A 399 -30.08 19.77 -24.29
CA PRO A 399 -29.94 21.21 -24.24
C PRO A 399 -30.27 21.76 -22.84
N CYS A 400 -29.62 22.85 -22.44
CA CYS A 400 -29.85 23.50 -21.15
C CYS A 400 -30.83 24.67 -21.28
N VAL A 401 -31.64 24.90 -20.23
CA VAL A 401 -32.47 26.11 -20.12
C VAL A 401 -31.62 27.28 -19.60
N VAL A 402 -31.69 28.45 -20.23
CA VAL A 402 -30.90 29.62 -19.81
C VAL A 402 -31.46 30.19 -18.49
N PRO A 403 -30.65 30.35 -17.42
CA PRO A 403 -31.12 30.80 -16.12
C PRO A 403 -31.21 32.34 -16.04
N SER A 404 -32.29 32.85 -15.46
CA SER A 404 -32.40 34.25 -15.06
C SER A 404 -31.76 34.50 -13.69
N ILE A 405 -31.19 35.69 -13.50
CA ILE A 405 -30.56 36.13 -12.24
C ILE A 405 -31.14 37.47 -11.80
N SER A 406 -31.04 37.79 -10.51
CA SER A 406 -31.74 38.94 -9.90
C SER A 406 -30.92 40.24 -9.81
N GLN A 407 -29.60 40.19 -10.06
CA GLN A 407 -28.68 41.34 -9.95
C GLN A 407 -27.67 41.32 -11.12
N GLY A 408 -28.17 41.26 -12.35
CA GLY A 408 -27.39 41.22 -13.58
C GLY A 408 -28.12 40.56 -14.75
N GLN A 409 -27.42 40.38 -15.86
CA GLN A 409 -27.87 39.69 -17.07
C GLN A 409 -26.97 38.49 -17.39
N VAL A 410 -27.59 37.42 -17.88
CA VAL A 410 -26.93 36.24 -18.46
C VAL A 410 -27.12 36.28 -19.98
N ILE A 411 -26.05 36.07 -20.74
CA ILE A 411 -26.06 36.09 -22.22
C ILE A 411 -25.45 34.77 -22.70
N PRO A 412 -26.16 33.94 -23.49
CA PRO A 412 -25.56 32.77 -24.11
C PRO A 412 -24.68 33.20 -25.29
N ILE A 413 -23.45 32.67 -25.32
CA ILE A 413 -22.56 32.76 -26.47
C ILE A 413 -22.77 31.49 -27.29
N GLU A 414 -23.48 31.63 -28.41
CA GLU A 414 -23.59 30.59 -29.43
C GLU A 414 -22.42 30.75 -30.43
N PHE A 415 -21.72 29.64 -30.69
CA PHE A 415 -20.56 29.57 -31.58
C PHE A 415 -20.95 28.86 -32.89
N ASP A 416 -21.62 29.57 -33.79
CA ASP A 416 -21.92 29.02 -35.12
C ASP A 416 -20.64 28.94 -35.96
N ILE A 417 -20.36 27.75 -36.49
CA ILE A 417 -19.19 27.49 -37.34
C ILE A 417 -19.62 27.62 -38.80
N ASP A 418 -19.69 28.86 -39.28
CA ASP A 418 -19.87 29.15 -40.70
C ASP A 418 -18.68 28.59 -41.50
N VAL A 419 -18.98 27.72 -42.47
CA VAL A 419 -18.01 26.84 -43.16
C VAL A 419 -17.00 27.60 -44.04
N ASN A 420 -17.03 28.94 -44.07
CA ASN A 420 -16.22 29.77 -44.98
C ASN A 420 -15.61 31.05 -44.35
N ALA A 421 -15.61 31.24 -43.03
CA ALA A 421 -15.05 32.45 -42.40
C ALA A 421 -14.18 32.15 -41.16
N THR A 422 -12.92 32.63 -41.16
CA THR A 422 -12.00 32.54 -40.00
C THR A 422 -12.27 33.64 -38.95
N THR A 423 -13.54 33.93 -38.68
CA THR A 423 -13.98 34.98 -37.74
C THR A 423 -15.14 34.44 -36.92
N ILE A 424 -14.88 34.15 -35.64
CA ILE A 424 -15.91 33.83 -34.67
C ILE A 424 -16.73 35.10 -34.42
N VAL A 425 -17.97 35.13 -34.90
CA VAL A 425 -18.93 36.20 -34.60
C VAL A 425 -19.82 35.71 -33.45
N PRO A 426 -19.78 36.33 -32.26
CA PRO A 426 -20.67 35.95 -31.17
C PRO A 426 -22.09 36.46 -31.45
N THR A 427 -22.97 35.56 -31.88
CA THR A 427 -24.39 35.88 -32.09
C THR A 427 -25.12 35.89 -30.75
N SER A 428 -25.60 37.06 -30.33
CA SER A 428 -26.32 37.24 -29.06
C SER A 428 -27.74 36.63 -29.12
N GLY A 429 -27.84 35.32 -28.90
CA GLY A 429 -29.10 34.58 -28.87
C GLY A 429 -30.01 34.96 -27.70
N SER A 430 -31.30 35.14 -27.96
CA SER A 430 -32.37 35.21 -26.93
C SER A 430 -33.11 33.86 -26.83
N SER A 431 -32.36 32.78 -26.94
CA SER A 431 -32.81 31.40 -26.92
C SER A 431 -33.07 30.95 -25.47
N SER A 432 -34.30 30.49 -25.18
CA SER A 432 -34.64 30.00 -23.83
C SER A 432 -34.06 28.63 -23.51
N LYS A 433 -33.68 27.88 -24.56
CA LYS A 433 -32.91 26.64 -24.50
C LYS A 433 -31.71 26.75 -25.43
N VAL A 434 -30.56 26.26 -24.99
CA VAL A 434 -29.29 26.32 -25.71
C VAL A 434 -28.62 24.95 -25.80
N LYS A 435 -27.90 24.68 -26.89
CA LYS A 435 -27.28 23.38 -27.19
C LYS A 435 -26.23 23.00 -26.13
N HIS A 436 -25.96 21.70 -25.97
CA HIS A 436 -24.84 21.24 -25.16
C HIS A 436 -23.51 21.86 -25.62
N GLY A 437 -22.63 22.22 -24.68
CA GLY A 437 -21.35 22.88 -24.94
C GLY A 437 -21.42 24.40 -25.08
N THR A 438 -22.61 25.01 -25.12
CA THR A 438 -22.77 26.47 -25.09
C THR A 438 -22.24 27.09 -23.79
N VAL A 439 -21.79 28.34 -23.89
CA VAL A 439 -21.09 29.08 -22.82
C VAL A 439 -21.93 30.31 -22.44
N LEU A 440 -21.95 30.68 -21.15
CA LEU A 440 -22.62 31.90 -20.69
C LEU A 440 -21.63 33.01 -20.35
N GLU A 441 -21.90 34.22 -20.82
CA GLU A 441 -21.39 35.46 -20.25
C GLU A 441 -22.32 35.93 -19.13
N VAL A 442 -21.76 36.47 -18.04
CA VAL A 442 -22.49 36.84 -16.81
C VAL A 442 -22.12 38.26 -16.42
N ASN A 443 -22.98 39.22 -16.77
CA ASN A 443 -22.78 40.64 -16.51
C ASN A 443 -23.56 41.04 -15.27
N CYS A 444 -22.86 41.21 -14.15
CA CYS A 444 -23.46 41.63 -12.88
C CYS A 444 -23.71 43.15 -12.83
N ASP A 445 -24.73 43.54 -12.06
CA ASP A 445 -25.06 44.95 -11.82
C ASP A 445 -23.94 45.69 -11.05
N GLU A 446 -23.99 47.03 -11.06
CA GLU A 446 -23.03 47.87 -10.36
C GLU A 446 -22.93 47.48 -8.86
N HIS A 447 -21.71 47.41 -8.34
CA HIS A 447 -21.37 46.91 -6.99
C HIS A 447 -21.50 45.40 -6.75
N TYR A 448 -21.85 44.60 -7.76
CA TYR A 448 -21.80 43.13 -7.72
C TYR A 448 -20.70 42.58 -8.65
N GLU A 449 -20.24 41.35 -8.39
CA GLU A 449 -19.40 40.59 -9.32
C GLU A 449 -19.72 39.10 -9.29
N PHE A 450 -19.38 38.38 -10.37
CA PHE A 450 -19.41 36.92 -10.37
C PHE A 450 -18.17 36.40 -9.62
N PRO A 451 -18.32 35.56 -8.57
CA PRO A 451 -17.20 35.20 -7.68
C PRO A 451 -16.24 34.16 -8.27
N PHE A 452 -16.65 33.43 -9.32
CA PHE A 452 -15.78 32.52 -10.05
C PHE A 452 -14.96 33.26 -11.11
N SER A 453 -13.77 32.76 -11.42
CA SER A 453 -12.87 33.40 -12.39
C SER A 453 -13.40 33.29 -13.82
N SER A 454 -13.22 34.34 -14.61
CA SER A 454 -13.47 34.36 -16.07
C SER A 454 -12.63 33.37 -16.89
N LEU A 455 -11.74 32.62 -16.23
CA LEU A 455 -11.00 31.48 -16.79
C LEU A 455 -11.88 30.23 -16.96
N SER A 456 -13.03 30.17 -16.28
CA SER A 456 -13.97 29.05 -16.32
C SER A 456 -15.41 29.60 -16.35
N PRO A 457 -15.90 30.08 -17.51
CA PRO A 457 -17.28 30.54 -17.66
C PRO A 457 -18.27 29.37 -17.50
N PRO A 458 -19.54 29.62 -17.11
CA PRO A 458 -20.55 28.58 -17.04
C PRO A 458 -20.80 27.93 -18.40
N THR A 459 -20.93 26.60 -18.42
CA THR A 459 -21.07 25.77 -19.62
C THR A 459 -22.22 24.79 -19.49
N CYS A 460 -22.93 24.56 -20.60
CA CYS A 460 -24.06 23.64 -20.65
C CYS A 460 -23.56 22.19 -20.74
N ASN A 461 -23.73 21.42 -19.68
CA ASN A 461 -23.37 20.00 -19.53
C ASN A 461 -24.64 19.14 -19.42
N ASN A 462 -25.01 18.49 -20.53
CA ASN A 462 -26.13 17.53 -20.64
C ASN A 462 -27.40 17.95 -19.87
N GLY A 463 -28.00 19.09 -20.24
CA GLY A 463 -29.20 19.65 -19.61
C GLY A 463 -28.97 20.47 -18.32
N THR A 464 -27.75 20.46 -17.75
CA THR A 464 -27.40 21.20 -16.52
C THR A 464 -26.25 22.19 -16.74
N TRP A 465 -26.10 23.19 -15.86
CA TRP A 465 -25.01 24.16 -15.93
C TRP A 465 -23.87 23.79 -14.97
N SER A 466 -22.62 23.87 -15.45
CA SER A 466 -21.42 23.59 -14.65
C SER A 466 -21.29 24.48 -13.41
N VAL A 467 -21.74 25.73 -13.50
CA VAL A 467 -21.98 26.63 -12.36
C VAL A 467 -23.27 27.39 -12.63
N ILE A 468 -24.23 27.38 -11.70
CA ILE A 468 -25.42 28.24 -11.80
C ILE A 468 -24.99 29.69 -11.56
N PRO A 469 -25.16 30.62 -12.52
CA PRO A 469 -24.69 31.99 -12.38
C PRO A 469 -25.41 32.71 -11.23
N ARG A 470 -24.64 33.36 -10.36
CA ARG A 470 -25.13 34.18 -9.24
C ARG A 470 -24.17 35.33 -8.99
N CYS A 471 -24.67 36.56 -9.08
CA CYS A 471 -23.91 37.76 -8.75
C CYS A 471 -23.87 37.96 -7.24
N ALA A 472 -22.68 38.21 -6.69
CA ALA A 472 -22.45 38.43 -5.27
C ALA A 472 -21.90 39.86 -5.02
N PRO A 473 -22.12 40.47 -3.85
CA PRO A 473 -21.59 41.80 -3.56
C PRO A 473 -20.07 41.86 -3.76
N ALA A 474 -19.58 42.87 -4.48
CA ALA A 474 -18.23 42.90 -4.99
C ALA A 474 -17.15 42.82 -3.89
N ARG A 475 -16.12 42.01 -4.12
CA ARG A 475 -14.98 41.88 -3.20
C ARG A 475 -14.03 43.05 -3.34
N CYS A 476 -13.33 43.40 -2.26
CA CYS A 476 -12.35 44.47 -2.29
C CYS A 476 -11.09 44.01 -3.06
N LYS A 477 -10.91 44.56 -4.27
CA LYS A 477 -9.85 44.14 -5.22
C LYS A 477 -8.45 44.58 -4.80
N THR A 478 -8.35 45.63 -3.98
CA THR A 478 -7.10 46.13 -3.41
C THR A 478 -7.10 45.97 -1.88
N MET A 479 -5.93 45.72 -1.30
CA MET A 479 -5.75 45.73 0.16
C MET A 479 -5.67 47.18 0.69
N PRO A 480 -6.09 47.44 1.94
CA PRO A 480 -5.89 48.74 2.56
C PRO A 480 -4.39 49.08 2.63
N LYS A 481 -4.04 50.37 2.48
CA LYS A 481 -2.66 50.82 2.65
C LYS A 481 -2.23 50.61 4.11
N PRO A 482 -1.08 49.98 4.39
CA PRO A 482 -0.61 49.79 5.77
C PRO A 482 -0.25 51.13 6.43
N PRO A 483 -0.55 51.32 7.73
CA PRO A 483 -0.09 52.48 8.46
C PRO A 483 1.45 52.49 8.58
N LYS A 484 2.03 53.69 8.67
CA LYS A 484 3.48 53.83 8.91
C LYS A 484 3.87 53.05 10.18
N PHE A 485 4.94 52.25 10.08
CA PHE A 485 5.40 51.35 11.14
C PHE A 485 4.36 50.29 11.61
N GLY A 486 3.41 49.90 10.75
CA GLY A 486 2.52 48.77 10.98
C GLY A 486 2.26 47.91 9.74
N MET A 487 1.30 47.00 9.85
CA MET A 487 0.86 46.07 8.80
C MET A 487 -0.64 45.79 8.91
N VAL A 488 -1.25 45.37 7.79
CA VAL A 488 -2.68 45.01 7.68
C VAL A 488 -2.82 43.49 7.65
N LEU A 489 -3.83 42.97 8.33
CA LEU A 489 -4.15 41.55 8.42
C LEU A 489 -5.59 41.32 7.93
N ALA A 490 -5.73 40.76 6.73
CA ALA A 490 -7.00 40.31 6.15
C ALA A 490 -6.74 39.03 5.32
N PRO A 491 -7.25 37.86 5.72
CA PRO A 491 -7.03 36.60 5.00
C PRO A 491 -7.93 36.42 3.77
N LYS A 492 -8.99 37.23 3.65
CA LYS A 492 -9.97 37.28 2.57
C LYS A 492 -10.39 38.73 2.33
N THR A 493 -10.88 39.04 1.13
CA THR A 493 -11.40 40.38 0.77
C THR A 493 -12.86 40.38 0.31
N GLU A 494 -13.60 39.30 0.57
CA GLU A 494 -15.05 39.18 0.39
C GLU A 494 -15.82 40.30 1.12
N HIS A 495 -17.05 40.60 0.66
CA HIS A 495 -17.91 41.55 1.35
C HIS A 495 -18.17 41.13 2.82
N GLY A 496 -18.17 42.11 3.73
CA GLY A 496 -18.26 41.90 5.18
C GLY A 496 -16.93 41.54 5.87
N MET A 497 -15.87 41.22 5.11
CA MET A 497 -14.56 40.91 5.72
C MET A 497 -13.97 42.10 6.46
N ARG A 498 -13.32 41.82 7.59
CA ARG A 498 -12.81 42.83 8.53
C ARG A 498 -11.28 42.83 8.59
N ALA A 499 -10.63 43.84 8.01
CA ALA A 499 -9.17 44.00 7.99
C ALA A 499 -8.64 44.67 9.27
N ARG A 500 -7.84 43.93 10.05
CA ARG A 500 -7.23 44.39 11.31
C ARG A 500 -5.84 44.97 11.08
N PHE A 501 -5.34 45.75 12.05
CA PHE A 501 -4.03 46.39 12.00
C PHE A 501 -3.14 45.95 13.17
N LYS A 502 -1.83 45.81 12.93
CA LYS A 502 -0.83 45.56 13.97
C LYS A 502 0.40 46.45 13.74
N CYS A 503 0.88 47.09 14.78
CA CYS A 503 2.11 47.90 14.75
C CYS A 503 3.38 47.04 14.91
N LYS A 504 4.53 47.58 14.51
CA LYS A 504 5.86 47.02 14.77
C LYS A 504 6.31 47.31 16.20
N ASP A 505 7.28 46.54 16.69
CA ASP A 505 7.73 46.59 18.09
C ASP A 505 8.27 47.98 18.46
N GLY A 506 7.76 48.54 19.57
CA GLY A 506 8.05 49.92 19.98
C GLY A 506 7.04 50.96 19.50
N TYR A 507 5.97 50.55 18.82
CA TYR A 507 4.86 51.41 18.43
C TYR A 507 3.53 50.84 18.93
N ASN A 508 2.68 51.69 19.52
CA ASN A 508 1.31 51.33 19.90
C ASN A 508 0.28 51.82 18.88
N LEU A 509 -0.82 51.08 18.76
CA LEU A 509 -1.97 51.46 17.93
C LEU A 509 -2.75 52.59 18.62
N THR A 510 -3.01 53.67 17.89
CA THR A 510 -3.77 54.84 18.37
C THR A 510 -4.82 55.25 17.35
N ALA A 511 -5.88 55.91 17.84
CA ALA A 511 -6.92 56.47 16.99
C ALA A 511 -6.38 57.65 16.17
N PRO A 512 -7.03 58.04 15.06
CA PRO A 512 -6.71 59.28 14.36
C PRO A 512 -6.62 60.48 15.33
N GLY A 513 -5.47 61.16 15.36
CA GLY A 513 -5.20 62.23 16.33
C GLY A 513 -4.55 61.77 17.64
N GLY A 514 -4.05 60.53 17.73
CA GLY A 514 -3.15 60.08 18.81
C GLY A 514 -3.82 59.76 20.14
N LYS A 515 -5.15 59.64 20.20
CA LYS A 515 -5.85 59.19 21.41
C LYS A 515 -5.57 57.69 21.67
N PRO A 516 -5.37 57.28 22.93
CA PRO A 516 -5.24 55.86 23.27
C PRO A 516 -6.55 55.12 22.97
N ILE A 517 -6.44 53.95 22.33
CA ILE A 517 -7.59 53.09 22.03
C ILE A 517 -7.87 52.20 23.26
N PRO A 518 -9.10 52.13 23.79
CA PRO A 518 -9.43 51.25 24.92
C PRO A 518 -9.40 49.76 24.51
N ASP A 519 -9.89 49.43 23.31
CA ASP A 519 -9.93 48.07 22.75
C ASP A 519 -9.24 47.99 21.37
N PRO A 520 -8.00 47.47 21.27
CA PRO A 520 -7.28 47.35 20.00
C PRO A 520 -8.00 46.52 18.93
N ASN A 521 -8.94 45.65 19.33
CA ASN A 521 -9.75 44.83 18.42
C ASN A 521 -10.89 45.59 17.73
N ASN A 522 -11.22 46.82 18.15
CA ASN A 522 -12.38 47.54 17.63
C ASN A 522 -12.06 48.40 16.39
N TYR A 523 -10.80 48.80 16.20
CA TYR A 523 -10.34 49.52 15.00
C TYR A 523 -10.10 48.55 13.83
N VAL A 524 -11.10 48.42 12.96
CA VAL A 524 -11.10 47.44 11.85
C VAL A 524 -11.82 48.03 10.63
N LEU A 525 -11.22 47.95 9.44
CA LEU A 525 -11.92 48.32 8.19
C LEU A 525 -12.80 47.18 7.72
N ILE A 526 -13.97 47.48 7.18
CA ILE A 526 -14.94 46.50 6.67
C ILE A 526 -15.04 46.63 5.14
N CYS A 527 -14.96 45.52 4.42
CA CYS A 527 -15.15 45.51 2.97
C CYS A 527 -16.65 45.64 2.62
N SER A 528 -17.04 46.77 2.07
CA SER A 528 -18.41 47.13 1.72
C SER A 528 -18.48 47.40 0.22
N PHE A 529 -19.14 46.51 -0.53
CA PHE A 529 -19.40 46.69 -1.97
C PHE A 529 -18.16 47.13 -2.77
N GLY A 530 -17.10 46.32 -2.72
CA GLY A 530 -15.82 46.57 -3.40
C GLY A 530 -14.86 47.56 -2.72
N ASN A 531 -15.33 48.36 -1.75
CA ASN A 531 -14.54 49.39 -1.08
C ASN A 531 -14.32 49.12 0.43
N TRP A 532 -13.14 49.46 0.94
CA TRP A 532 -12.86 49.38 2.39
C TRP A 532 -13.41 50.61 3.12
N THR A 533 -14.25 50.36 4.13
CA THR A 533 -14.95 51.39 4.90
C THR A 533 -14.53 51.39 6.37
N GLY A 534 -14.38 52.57 6.97
CA GLY A 534 -13.95 52.77 8.36
C GLY A 534 -12.73 53.71 8.51
N GLU A 535 -12.28 53.93 9.75
CA GLU A 535 -11.11 54.76 10.07
C GLU A 535 -9.79 53.98 10.03
N MET A 536 -8.73 54.59 9.49
CA MET A 536 -7.37 54.01 9.51
C MET A 536 -6.60 54.43 10.78
N PRO A 537 -6.23 53.50 11.67
CA PRO A 537 -5.48 53.81 12.89
C PRO A 537 -4.02 54.17 12.61
N GLN A 538 -3.36 54.81 13.58
CA GLN A 538 -1.96 55.25 13.48
C GLN A 538 -1.07 54.52 14.50
N CYS A 539 0.14 54.15 14.10
CA CYS A 539 1.14 53.59 15.00
C CYS A 539 2.04 54.72 15.55
N THR A 540 1.99 54.96 16.86
CA THR A 540 2.79 55.99 17.54
C THR A 540 3.89 55.38 18.40
N GLU A 541 5.06 55.99 18.41
CA GLU A 541 6.22 55.55 19.22
C GLU A 541 5.90 55.52 20.72
N VAL A 542 6.37 54.47 21.41
CA VAL A 542 6.42 54.44 22.88
C VAL A 542 7.86 54.57 23.37
N TYR A 543 8.06 55.40 24.40
CA TYR A 543 9.37 55.66 24.99
C TYR A 543 9.48 55.01 26.37
N CYS A 544 10.66 54.47 26.71
CA CYS A 544 10.93 54.01 28.07
C CYS A 544 11.14 55.18 29.03
N GLN A 545 10.50 55.10 30.20
CA GLN A 545 10.68 56.04 31.31
C GLN A 545 11.98 55.74 32.08
N PHE A 546 12.46 56.68 32.90
CA PHE A 546 13.65 56.46 33.72
C PHE A 546 13.42 55.35 34.78
N PRO A 547 14.30 54.34 34.93
CA PRO A 547 14.03 53.14 35.74
C PRO A 547 14.09 53.37 37.25
N GLY A 548 14.79 54.42 37.71
CA GLY A 548 15.05 54.69 39.13
C GLY A 548 16.52 54.98 39.40
N TYR A 549 16.82 55.36 40.64
CA TYR A 549 18.18 55.62 41.12
C TYR A 549 18.73 54.40 41.87
N ILE A 550 20.05 54.21 41.81
CA ILE A 550 20.76 53.15 42.52
C ILE A 550 21.54 53.78 43.69
N PRO A 551 21.46 53.25 44.93
CA PRO A 551 22.28 53.73 46.03
C PRO A 551 23.75 53.37 45.78
N ASN A 552 24.65 54.36 45.91
CA ASN A 552 26.08 54.23 45.59
C ASN A 552 26.34 53.74 44.14
N GLY A 553 25.55 54.21 43.17
CA GLY A 553 25.73 53.87 41.77
C GLY A 553 24.97 54.79 40.80
N LYS A 554 25.17 54.55 39.51
CA LYS A 554 24.68 55.35 38.39
C LYS A 554 24.05 54.49 37.32
N VAL A 555 23.13 55.09 36.58
CA VAL A 555 22.50 54.48 35.40
C VAL A 555 23.11 55.16 34.17
N LEU A 556 23.62 54.36 33.22
CA LEU A 556 24.26 54.83 32.01
C LEU A 556 23.45 54.41 30.79
N LEU A 557 23.10 55.34 29.91
CA LEU A 557 22.45 55.05 28.63
C LEU A 557 23.49 54.67 27.58
N VAL A 558 23.30 53.53 26.92
CA VAL A 558 24.16 53.04 25.84
C VAL A 558 23.82 53.78 24.55
N GLY A 559 24.62 54.80 24.23
CA GLY A 559 24.54 55.57 23.00
C GLY A 559 25.48 55.06 21.91
N ASN A 560 25.28 55.52 20.67
CA ASN A 560 26.07 55.07 19.52
C ASN A 560 27.55 55.50 19.57
N MET A 561 27.92 56.43 20.45
CA MET A 561 29.28 56.98 20.61
C MET A 561 29.86 56.75 22.01
N GLY A 562 29.19 55.97 22.87
CA GLY A 562 29.65 55.69 24.24
C GLY A 562 28.51 55.58 25.27
N LEU A 563 28.92 55.55 26.54
CA LEU A 563 28.04 55.55 27.71
C LEU A 563 27.79 56.98 28.19
N TYR A 564 26.55 57.29 28.58
CA TYR A 564 26.15 58.62 29.05
C TYR A 564 25.36 58.52 30.35
N ASP A 565 25.59 59.44 31.30
CA ASP A 565 24.75 59.63 32.50
C ASP A 565 23.25 59.68 32.11
N TYR A 566 22.49 58.63 32.43
CA TYR A 566 21.04 58.63 32.21
C TYR A 566 20.37 59.34 33.37
N ARG A 567 19.55 60.36 33.08
CA ARG A 567 18.92 61.23 34.09
C ARG A 567 17.43 61.44 33.77
N PRO A 568 16.55 61.68 34.77
CA PRO A 568 15.09 61.65 34.58
C PRO A 568 14.48 62.64 33.57
N TYR A 569 15.22 63.65 33.12
CA TYR A 569 14.78 64.55 32.06
C TYR A 569 14.87 63.92 30.65
N VAL A 570 15.62 62.84 30.47
CA VAL A 570 15.77 62.12 29.19
C VAL A 570 14.58 61.16 28.99
N ARG A 571 13.42 61.74 28.67
CA ARG A 571 12.13 61.03 28.56
C ARG A 571 11.85 60.36 27.20
N LYS A 572 12.71 60.56 26.20
CA LYS A 572 12.56 60.02 24.83
C LYS A 572 13.58 58.91 24.53
N VAL A 573 13.55 57.82 25.30
CA VAL A 573 14.36 56.63 25.00
C VAL A 573 13.53 55.68 24.15
N ILE A 574 13.93 55.52 22.89
CA ILE A 574 13.28 54.62 21.93
C ILE A 574 13.50 53.13 22.27
N ASN A 575 12.60 52.30 21.74
CA ASN A 575 12.67 50.84 21.81
C ASN A 575 14.06 50.30 21.37
N ASN A 576 14.46 49.16 21.93
CA ASN A 576 15.75 48.48 21.73
C ASN A 576 17.01 49.25 22.18
N LYS A 577 16.89 50.42 22.83
CA LYS A 577 18.03 51.05 23.54
C LYS A 577 18.33 50.31 24.84
N GLN A 578 19.60 50.34 25.24
CA GLN A 578 20.10 49.68 26.44
C GLN A 578 20.56 50.70 27.49
N ILE A 579 20.44 50.31 28.76
CA ILE A 579 21.11 50.95 29.89
C ILE A 579 22.03 49.94 30.57
N MET A 580 23.11 50.46 31.15
CA MET A 580 24.01 49.74 32.05
C MET A 580 23.99 50.40 33.43
N TYR A 581 24.39 49.65 34.44
CA TYR A 581 24.47 50.13 35.81
C TYR A 581 25.94 50.05 36.29
N GLU A 582 26.43 51.11 36.92
CA GLU A 582 27.81 51.20 37.42
C GLU A 582 27.79 51.65 38.89
N CYS A 583 28.52 50.95 39.78
CA CYS A 583 28.65 51.34 41.18
C CYS A 583 29.72 52.41 41.37
N ASP A 584 29.54 53.31 42.35
CA ASP A 584 30.51 54.32 42.69
C ASP A 584 31.82 53.72 43.25
N LYS A 585 32.92 54.46 43.09
CA LYS A 585 34.28 53.98 43.34
C LYS A 585 34.49 53.46 44.77
N GLY A 586 34.56 52.14 44.91
CA GLY A 586 34.68 51.43 46.20
C GLY A 586 33.54 50.44 46.45
N TYR A 587 32.48 50.48 45.65
CA TYR A 587 31.36 49.56 45.66
C TYR A 587 31.38 48.63 44.43
N VAL A 588 30.72 47.48 44.53
CA VAL A 588 30.55 46.49 43.45
C VAL A 588 29.10 45.99 43.41
N ILE A 589 28.64 45.54 42.24
CA ILE A 589 27.32 44.90 42.11
C ILE A 589 27.40 43.50 42.73
N GLU A 590 26.61 43.25 43.77
CA GLU A 590 26.52 41.94 44.43
C GLU A 590 25.25 41.19 43.99
N THR A 591 24.14 41.89 43.78
CA THR A 591 22.87 41.32 43.32
C THR A 591 22.18 42.21 42.28
N GLY A 592 21.42 41.57 41.38
CA GLY A 592 20.68 42.21 40.30
C GLY A 592 21.41 42.26 38.94
N PRO A 593 20.71 42.66 37.87
CA PRO A 593 21.26 42.66 36.52
C PRO A 593 22.24 43.83 36.30
N PRO A 594 23.31 43.68 35.48
CA PRO A 594 24.26 44.76 35.18
C PRO A 594 23.74 45.79 34.14
N GLY A 595 22.54 45.58 33.60
CA GLY A 595 21.89 46.45 32.62
C GLY A 595 20.52 45.94 32.19
N ALA A 596 19.80 46.74 31.41
CA ALA A 596 18.47 46.42 30.91
C ALA A 596 18.25 46.98 29.48
N THR A 597 17.31 46.39 28.74
CA THR A 597 16.91 46.82 27.39
C THR A 597 15.50 47.41 27.40
N CYS A 598 15.28 48.50 26.69
CA CYS A 598 13.97 49.10 26.48
C CYS A 598 13.14 48.24 25.51
N ILE A 599 12.06 47.63 26.00
CA ILE A 599 11.16 46.78 25.23
C ILE A 599 9.71 47.24 25.48
N GLY A 600 9.04 47.72 24.43
CA GLY A 600 7.63 48.13 24.49
C GLY A 600 7.32 49.29 25.44
N GLY A 601 8.29 50.16 25.71
CA GLY A 601 8.16 51.27 26.66
C GLY A 601 8.44 50.92 28.13
N LYS A 602 8.89 49.68 28.43
CA LYS A 602 9.40 49.26 29.75
C LYS A 602 10.84 48.78 29.65
N TRP A 603 11.59 48.85 30.75
CA TRP A 603 12.91 48.22 30.84
C TRP A 603 12.77 46.73 31.17
N SER A 604 13.58 45.91 30.52
CA SER A 604 13.66 44.46 30.76
C SER A 604 15.14 44.06 30.93
N PRO A 605 15.55 43.51 32.10
CA PRO A 605 14.74 43.31 33.30
C PRO A 605 14.23 44.62 33.93
N THR A 606 13.18 44.53 34.75
CA THR A 606 12.61 45.67 35.51
C THR A 606 13.34 45.93 36.84
N GLU A 607 14.23 45.03 37.25
CA GLU A 607 14.92 45.05 38.54
C GLU A 607 16.17 45.93 38.51
N LEU A 608 16.44 46.64 39.61
CA LEU A 608 17.62 47.47 39.82
C LEU A 608 18.67 46.70 40.67
N PRO A 609 19.97 46.79 40.34
CA PRO A 609 21.03 46.14 41.12
C PRO A 609 21.38 46.89 42.40
N ILE A 610 22.05 46.18 43.32
CA ILE A 610 22.49 46.69 44.62
C ILE A 610 24.02 46.75 44.68
N CYS A 611 24.55 47.91 45.08
CA CYS A 611 25.98 48.19 45.19
C CYS A 611 26.47 48.08 46.64
N THR A 612 27.41 47.16 46.93
CA THR A 612 27.96 46.91 48.28
C THR A 612 29.49 47.13 48.34
N PRO A 613 30.09 47.45 49.52
CA PRO A 613 31.51 47.84 49.60
C PRO A 613 32.48 46.69 49.26
N GLY A 614 33.32 46.89 48.24
CA GLY A 614 34.24 45.88 47.73
C GLY A 614 35.53 45.73 48.57
N GLN A 615 35.76 44.54 49.14
CA GLN A 615 37.01 44.23 49.85
C GLN A 615 38.17 43.93 48.87
N HIS A 616 39.23 44.76 48.89
CA HIS A 616 40.42 44.57 48.06
C HIS A 616 41.49 43.66 48.74
N PRO A 617 41.89 42.53 48.13
CA PRO A 617 42.98 41.70 48.65
C PRO A 617 44.36 42.38 48.53
N ARG A 618 45.09 42.54 49.64
CA ARG A 618 46.43 43.14 49.67
C ARG A 618 47.53 42.15 49.27
N LEU A 619 47.80 42.02 47.96
CA LEU A 619 48.88 41.20 47.42
C LEU A 619 50.27 41.83 47.60
N ARG A 620 51.09 41.28 48.52
CA ARG A 620 52.54 41.57 48.58
C ARG A 620 53.24 40.95 47.36
N TRP A 621 54.09 41.72 46.68
CA TRP A 621 54.89 41.24 45.56
C TRP A 621 56.07 40.39 46.04
N ASN A 622 56.14 39.13 45.60
CA ASN A 622 57.34 38.28 45.74
C ASN A 622 57.97 38.04 44.35
N ARG A 623 59.21 38.53 44.16
CA ARG A 623 59.78 38.83 42.84
C ARG A 623 60.78 37.78 42.33
N ARG A 624 60.37 36.51 42.11
CA ARG A 624 61.23 35.50 41.42
C ARG A 624 60.48 34.26 40.88
N ARG A 625 60.17 34.27 39.58
CA ARG A 625 60.24 33.14 38.59
C ARG A 625 59.53 33.53 37.28
N ARG A 626 60.23 34.27 36.40
CA ARG A 626 59.77 34.60 35.04
C ARG A 626 60.69 33.93 34.02
N SER A 627 60.43 32.67 33.70
CA SER A 627 61.23 31.90 32.71
C SER A 627 60.51 30.76 31.98
N LEU A 628 59.40 30.23 32.50
CA LEU A 628 58.72 29.06 31.90
C LEU A 628 57.48 29.38 31.04
N ASP A 629 56.79 30.50 31.29
CA ASP A 629 55.49 30.82 30.64
C ASP A 629 55.62 31.36 29.19
N LEU A 630 56.81 31.82 28.77
CA LEU A 630 57.00 32.31 27.39
C LEU A 630 56.93 31.18 26.35
N ARG A 631 57.42 29.98 26.68
CA ARG A 631 57.44 28.84 25.75
C ARG A 631 56.02 28.29 25.50
N MET A 632 55.21 28.18 26.57
CA MET A 632 53.81 27.76 26.49
C MET A 632 52.96 28.70 25.62
N ARG A 633 53.08 30.02 25.82
CA ARG A 633 52.34 31.02 25.02
C ARG A 633 52.73 30.99 23.54
N PHE A 634 54.01 30.79 23.21
CA PHE A 634 54.47 30.73 21.83
C PHE A 634 53.95 29.49 21.09
N HIS A 635 53.94 28.31 21.73
CA HIS A 635 53.32 27.12 21.16
C HIS A 635 51.81 27.30 20.96
N ARG A 636 51.08 27.81 21.96
CA ARG A 636 49.62 28.05 21.83
C ARG A 636 49.29 29.02 20.69
N SER A 637 50.08 30.09 20.52
CA SER A 637 49.90 31.07 19.44
C SER A 637 50.12 30.45 18.05
N ASN A 638 51.17 29.64 17.87
CA ASN A 638 51.42 28.95 16.60
C ASN A 638 50.37 27.87 16.30
N GLN A 639 49.89 27.15 17.32
CA GLN A 639 48.84 26.13 17.16
C GLN A 639 47.51 26.77 16.74
N LEU A 640 47.13 27.92 17.31
CA LEU A 640 45.99 28.72 16.86
C LEU A 640 46.16 29.24 15.42
N LYS A 641 47.36 29.73 15.04
CA LYS A 641 47.64 30.16 13.65
C LYS A 641 47.60 29.00 12.65
N GLN A 642 48.06 27.81 13.02
CA GLN A 642 47.95 26.61 12.19
C GLN A 642 46.49 26.16 12.04
N HIS A 643 45.70 26.19 13.13
CA HIS A 643 44.27 25.86 13.08
C HIS A 643 43.47 26.84 12.21
N TYR A 644 43.75 28.15 12.30
CA TYR A 644 43.13 29.15 11.41
C TYR A 644 43.48 28.93 9.93
N ARG A 645 44.75 28.61 9.62
CA ARG A 645 45.17 28.28 8.25
C ARG A 645 44.54 26.97 7.73
N TYR A 646 44.35 25.98 8.59
CA TYR A 646 43.64 24.74 8.25
C TYR A 646 42.16 25.02 7.95
N LEU A 647 41.47 25.79 8.80
CA LEU A 647 40.09 26.20 8.57
C LEU A 647 39.94 27.00 7.28
N GLN A 648 40.82 27.97 7.03
CA GLN A 648 40.78 28.79 5.82
C GLN A 648 41.00 27.95 4.56
N ARG A 649 41.98 27.03 4.57
CA ARG A 649 42.16 26.09 3.44
C ARG A 649 40.97 25.13 3.29
N LYS A 650 40.26 24.80 4.37
CA LYS A 650 39.01 24.02 4.32
C LYS A 650 37.84 24.78 3.69
N LEU A 651 37.75 26.10 3.87
CA LEU A 651 36.82 26.94 3.08
C LEU A 651 37.25 26.99 1.61
N GLU A 652 38.53 27.21 1.31
CA GLU A 652 39.04 27.23 -0.06
C GLU A 652 38.84 25.89 -0.79
N GLU A 653 39.00 24.75 -0.10
CA GLU A 653 38.65 23.41 -0.59
C GLU A 653 37.13 23.25 -0.85
N HIS A 654 36.27 23.88 -0.03
CA HIS A 654 34.81 23.81 -0.15
C HIS A 654 34.26 24.68 -1.29
N ASP A 655 34.77 25.90 -1.44
CA ASP A 655 34.40 26.81 -2.54
C ASP A 655 34.91 26.27 -3.89
N ALA A 656 36.11 25.66 -3.92
CA ALA A 656 36.60 24.93 -5.08
C ALA A 656 35.70 23.74 -5.46
N TYR A 657 35.21 22.96 -4.47
CA TYR A 657 34.24 21.89 -4.72
C TYR A 657 32.94 22.43 -5.34
N HIS A 658 32.38 23.51 -4.80
CA HIS A 658 31.18 24.14 -5.34
C HIS A 658 31.37 24.68 -6.76
N GLN A 659 32.50 25.33 -7.07
CA GLN A 659 32.80 25.74 -8.44
C GLN A 659 32.95 24.53 -9.38
N HIS A 660 33.51 23.42 -8.89
CA HIS A 660 33.68 22.21 -9.69
C HIS A 660 32.36 21.46 -9.97
N GLU A 661 31.36 21.54 -9.09
CA GLU A 661 29.99 21.08 -9.38
C GLU A 661 29.26 21.97 -10.38
N ILE A 662 29.39 23.30 -10.26
CA ILE A 662 28.76 24.26 -11.18
C ILE A 662 29.25 24.03 -12.63
N VAL A 663 30.56 23.82 -12.81
CA VAL A 663 31.15 23.48 -14.12
C VAL A 663 30.73 22.08 -14.60
N LYS A 664 30.57 21.09 -13.70
CA LYS A 664 30.04 19.77 -14.08
C LYS A 664 28.59 19.83 -14.56
N ARG A 665 27.74 20.68 -13.96
CA ARG A 665 26.34 20.86 -14.39
C ARG A 665 26.19 21.59 -15.72
N SER A 666 27.12 22.48 -16.12
CA SER A 666 27.09 23.11 -17.44
C SER A 666 27.62 22.23 -18.58
N ALA A 667 28.41 21.20 -18.28
CA ALA A 667 29.04 20.34 -19.28
C ALA A 667 28.12 19.22 -19.87
N ALA A 668 26.95 18.97 -19.28
CA ALA A 668 26.13 17.80 -19.59
C ALA A 668 25.05 18.01 -20.68
N SER A 669 24.95 19.19 -21.30
CA SER A 669 23.77 19.59 -22.10
C SER A 669 24.01 19.87 -23.60
N TYR A 670 25.20 19.57 -24.15
CA TYR A 670 25.49 19.86 -25.58
C TYR A 670 26.27 18.74 -26.31
N ARG A 671 25.55 17.72 -26.78
CA ARG A 671 25.91 16.89 -27.94
C ARG A 671 24.65 16.46 -28.68
N GLY A 672 24.28 17.21 -29.72
CA GLY A 672 23.09 16.88 -30.53
C GLY A 672 22.77 17.92 -31.61
N GLN A 673 23.16 17.59 -32.84
CA GLN A 673 22.63 18.11 -34.11
C GLN A 673 22.90 19.58 -34.53
N ILE A 674 23.25 19.68 -35.81
CA ILE A 674 23.50 20.80 -36.73
C ILE A 674 22.45 20.57 -37.87
N PRO A 675 21.89 21.57 -38.63
CA PRO A 675 22.45 22.87 -39.02
C PRO A 675 21.49 24.09 -38.99
N ALA A 676 22.04 25.31 -39.20
CA ALA A 676 21.70 26.19 -40.35
C ALA A 676 22.45 27.54 -40.27
N LYS A 677 22.82 28.13 -41.42
CA LYS A 677 23.40 29.48 -41.49
C LYS A 677 22.31 30.55 -41.65
N ARG A 678 22.39 31.64 -40.88
CA ARG A 678 22.03 32.99 -41.35
C ARG A 678 23.03 34.01 -40.81
N HIS A 679 23.49 34.90 -41.69
CA HIS A 679 24.20 36.11 -41.28
C HIS A 679 23.17 37.19 -40.95
N TYR A 680 23.44 37.97 -39.90
CA TYR A 680 22.79 39.25 -39.63
C TYR A 680 23.90 40.27 -39.32
N THR A 681 23.68 41.52 -39.70
CA THR A 681 24.70 42.58 -39.69
C THR A 681 24.51 43.54 -38.50
N PHE A 682 25.43 44.51 -38.38
CA PHE A 682 25.59 45.38 -37.21
C PHE A 682 24.35 46.25 -36.86
N GLU A 683 23.38 46.40 -37.77
CA GLU A 683 22.23 47.30 -37.60
C GLU A 683 21.06 46.69 -36.81
N ASP A 684 20.93 45.36 -36.76
CA ASP A 684 19.84 44.69 -36.01
C ASP A 684 19.96 44.90 -34.48
N PHE A 685 21.15 45.25 -34.00
CA PHE A 685 21.43 45.43 -32.56
C PHE A 685 20.83 46.70 -31.93
N GLN A 686 20.27 47.63 -32.73
CA GLN A 686 19.69 48.88 -32.20
C GLN A 686 18.17 48.90 -32.04
N ARG A 687 17.43 47.83 -32.37
CA ARG A 687 15.95 47.84 -32.33
C ARG A 687 15.26 46.94 -31.31
N PHE A 688 15.99 46.13 -30.52
CA PHE A 688 15.38 45.28 -29.50
C PHE A 688 15.68 45.72 -28.06
N ARG A 689 14.57 46.02 -27.33
CA ARG A 689 14.45 46.27 -25.88
C ARG A 689 14.69 47.68 -25.33
N ALA A 690 14.02 48.65 -25.94
CA ALA A 690 13.16 49.53 -25.13
C ALA A 690 11.94 48.73 -24.60
N LYS A 691 12.14 47.91 -23.54
CA LYS A 691 11.11 47.33 -22.64
C LYS A 691 11.72 46.30 -21.66
N ARG A 692 12.35 46.80 -20.60
CA ARG A 692 12.14 46.30 -19.23
C ARG A 692 12.48 47.41 -18.24
#